data_AF-A0A4U0VSD0-F1
#
_entry.id   AF-A0A4U0VSD0-F1
#
_cell.length_a   1.000
_cell.length_b   1.000
_cell.length_c   1.000
_cell.angle_alpha   90.00
_cell.angle_beta   90.00
_cell.angle_gamma   90.00
#
_symmetry.space_group_name_H-M   'P 1'
#
loop_
_entity.id
_entity.type
_entity.pdbx_description
1 polymer ?
#
loop_
_entity_poly.entity_id
_entity_poly.type
_entity_poly.pdbx_seq_one_letter_code
_entity_poly.pdbx_strand_id
1 'polypeptide(L)'
;MSSPPYGPGKTAPKLCEDFLNFDPYRAVRNANLLADHSPPVGEGQYLSYKIGSCRHEYTTKHTQSVLPPLDFRPDGTTRHKLAAVCKKCRLHAAVSIDYRRATSPCPNNEYPLHHFQRLPEEDGTSQTQIFYAWQCSAPQCQAHLQIAYRQPKLSDTDRDLLTNTERLKRRYEAAVREDPARDGIRQATPMEALSRLRRYIKDSLDPAHNRRAFPAGNKRFMEAFGVQGHDCLELLQRLGFKYEETAEQTEWTLPDPSLVDFRLQADGNSLRELLEDVELELLSLMYKIASETGAINPAASDGWSSAVRDVERTLAAQGYQRYAPQRRAPASNDVLPYLASLGVLQDFADSLIEFAFDRQSSCDPERQAYYFECLQVIAESRGTEQLQTKVVMLHSQDLVSRRDLSAAFRYLGVQVPKVGSTPLTDEYILDCFTARQSSVSTAVAEQNREALQKIAIARSSQKLLKASKQSVDTYEDALAWLGPEATKDTPDDLLLALAATKNESAADKEIVAKAIGTIARERRSNALNNWLLTGNSAGYEMSVDEALRYIGVEQRLDELDAAVLSMQFDGARTDKPGEQTEKAIRTIQKALAAPSHAPESWPVGLISHGNTCYLNSLLQYYFGMKPFRDIILNYDQYKLDLHETKEKKHCVGGRHISAIEIKSGQRFARDLQELFQCMIKARGPAVKPEADLVCRAFLNPERYGQLASDVIGDDAGIEEHADTQLPDIPATVMQTPNGESTDGKSRRVSNASSVTLQADEDTPMISNGDPPPTPPDSPNQKAGQDKTQPDHAPPLPPRIRRFSTTEEKEAAQRRALEEAREKAKQQQDVTEVHDSATWRLRAGMRAQGVDDNTQEQVDSLRTLYTVAVKDTVTKDDGSLEKPTLLKDPGIQLNVPTEDTDIYAALDEVFDLQPSDVKFGQESFKSIQTLPPILQINISRIGYENGETHKSTKTVRLEDELYMDRYLDTPGILPSRRACWELRRRLRNLRRERKVLKDTNPGLDLDGPAVTAEAAGFLDSLSDMNAQLGEVGVGRLEMDTDLSSDLKSAAEQHQQRLVELEREIDGQQYELRKRVDSEFSALRSAKYRLAAVFFHRGTTTGGHYWLDIHDFQNNIWRRYNDETVEELPANRVHEILEAKEHNHGTPTYVVYVDDSRKEELVQPVCRDPEEAPPEEPEEHQWQDVQ
;
A
#
# COMPACT_ATOMS: atom_id res chain seq x y z
N MET A 1 -19.19 -24.39 16.55
CA MET A 1 -17.91 -23.71 16.29
C MET A 1 -17.47 -23.10 17.62
N SER A 2 -16.33 -23.53 18.16
CA SER A 2 -15.74 -22.90 19.34
C SER A 2 -15.24 -21.51 18.96
N SER A 3 -15.58 -20.48 19.72
CA SER A 3 -15.00 -19.15 19.56
C SER A 3 -13.46 -19.24 19.67
N PRO A 4 -12.68 -18.44 18.90
CA PRO A 4 -11.23 -18.40 19.08
C PRO A 4 -10.90 -18.01 20.53
N PRO A 5 -9.77 -18.50 21.08
CA PRO A 5 -9.35 -18.18 22.43
C PRO A 5 -9.17 -16.66 22.61
N TYR A 6 -9.38 -16.18 23.83
CA TYR A 6 -9.16 -14.78 24.19
C TYR A 6 -7.80 -14.64 24.89
N GLY A 7 -7.08 -13.56 24.60
CA GLY A 7 -5.76 -13.27 25.17
C GLY A 7 -4.64 -13.09 24.12
N PRO A 8 -3.41 -12.84 24.58
CA PRO A 8 -2.30 -12.48 23.71
C PRO A 8 -1.88 -13.62 22.77
N GLY A 9 -1.25 -13.29 21.64
CA GLY A 9 -0.70 -14.26 20.70
C GLY A 9 0.72 -13.95 20.23
N LYS A 10 1.23 -14.76 19.31
CA LYS A 10 2.53 -14.62 18.64
C LYS A 10 2.37 -14.88 17.15
N THR A 11 3.06 -14.10 16.31
CA THR A 11 3.11 -14.40 14.87
C THR A 11 3.93 -15.66 14.60
N ALA A 12 3.64 -16.37 13.52
CA ALA A 12 4.35 -17.60 13.16
C ALA A 12 5.88 -17.46 13.07
N PRO A 13 6.45 -16.39 12.46
CA PRO A 13 7.90 -16.18 12.49
C PRO A 13 8.46 -15.97 13.90
N LYS A 14 7.75 -15.23 14.77
CA LYS A 14 8.18 -15.05 16.17
C LYS A 14 8.17 -16.38 16.93
N LEU A 15 7.13 -17.19 16.73
CA LEU A 15 7.04 -18.51 17.34
C LEU A 15 8.12 -19.47 16.83
N CYS A 16 8.52 -19.35 15.56
CA CYS A 16 9.67 -20.05 14.99
C CYS A 16 10.99 -19.67 15.70
N GLU A 17 11.23 -18.38 15.93
CA GLU A 17 12.40 -17.92 16.69
C GLU A 17 12.38 -18.46 18.14
N ASP A 18 11.22 -18.41 18.81
CA ASP A 18 11.07 -18.93 20.17
C ASP A 18 11.31 -20.45 20.23
N PHE A 19 10.85 -21.21 19.22
CA PHE A 19 11.10 -22.65 19.10
C PHE A 19 12.59 -22.99 19.02
N LEU A 20 13.38 -22.17 18.32
CA LEU A 20 14.83 -22.37 18.18
C LEU A 20 15.61 -22.01 19.46
N ASN A 21 15.06 -21.13 20.29
CA ASN A 21 15.73 -20.58 21.48
C ASN A 21 15.19 -21.13 22.82
N PHE A 22 14.08 -21.85 22.81
CA PHE A 22 13.48 -22.39 24.03
C PHE A 22 14.17 -23.70 24.47
N ASP A 23 14.85 -23.62 25.62
CA ASP A 23 15.47 -24.78 26.28
C ASP A 23 14.63 -25.23 27.49
N PRO A 24 13.91 -26.37 27.40
CA PRO A 24 13.05 -26.84 28.46
C PRO A 24 13.80 -27.29 29.72
N TYR A 25 15.09 -27.64 29.62
CA TYR A 25 15.88 -28.05 30.79
C TYR A 25 16.30 -26.88 31.67
N ARG A 26 16.38 -25.70 31.08
CA ARG A 26 16.84 -24.47 31.75
C ARG A 26 15.76 -23.41 31.78
N ALA A 27 14.51 -23.78 31.48
CA ALA A 27 13.35 -22.92 31.59
C ALA A 27 13.28 -22.31 33.00
N VAL A 28 13.01 -21.00 33.06
CA VAL A 28 12.89 -20.28 34.32
C VAL A 28 11.57 -20.69 34.97
N ARG A 29 11.58 -20.95 36.29
CA ARG A 29 10.33 -21.23 37.03
C ARG A 29 9.39 -20.03 36.85
N ASN A 30 8.23 -20.25 36.23
CA ASN A 30 7.20 -19.24 35.92
C ASN A 30 7.51 -18.30 34.74
N ALA A 31 8.47 -18.62 33.86
CA ALA A 31 8.73 -17.87 32.64
C ALA A 31 9.18 -18.81 31.50
N ASN A 32 8.25 -19.09 30.58
CA ASN A 32 8.42 -19.94 29.42
C ASN A 32 8.53 -19.10 28.14
N LEU A 33 9.73 -19.02 27.57
CA LEU A 33 9.97 -18.22 26.36
C LEU A 33 9.04 -18.61 25.19
N LEU A 34 8.71 -19.90 25.05
CA LEU A 34 7.84 -20.39 23.98
C LEU A 34 6.36 -20.12 24.27
N ALA A 35 5.91 -20.50 25.46
CA ALA A 35 4.49 -20.58 25.79
C ALA A 35 3.94 -19.32 26.48
N ASP A 36 4.79 -18.54 27.16
CA ASP A 36 4.37 -17.31 27.83
C ASP A 36 4.59 -16.10 26.92
N HIS A 37 3.82 -15.06 27.19
CA HIS A 37 3.92 -13.77 26.52
C HIS A 37 4.70 -12.81 27.40
N SER A 38 5.55 -11.98 26.79
CA SER A 38 6.32 -10.98 27.52
C SER A 38 5.35 -10.06 28.29
N PRO A 39 5.53 -9.91 29.61
CA PRO A 39 4.69 -9.00 30.36
C PRO A 39 4.98 -7.57 29.93
N PRO A 40 4.09 -6.61 30.26
CA PRO A 40 4.31 -5.24 29.87
C PRO A 40 5.67 -4.69 30.32
N VAL A 41 6.34 -3.90 29.48
CA VAL A 41 7.64 -3.31 29.85
C VAL A 41 7.49 -2.55 31.16
N GLY A 42 8.38 -2.84 32.12
CA GLY A 42 8.36 -2.29 33.48
C GLY A 42 7.53 -3.08 34.50
N GLU A 43 6.73 -4.05 34.07
CA GLU A 43 5.88 -4.88 34.92
C GLU A 43 6.34 -6.34 34.87
N GLY A 44 7.18 -6.74 35.83
CA GLY A 44 7.67 -8.13 35.91
C GLY A 44 8.92 -8.40 35.08
N GLN A 45 9.30 -9.68 35.01
CA GLN A 45 10.56 -10.09 34.40
C GLN A 45 10.39 -10.34 32.90
N TYR A 46 11.20 -9.65 32.09
CA TYR A 46 11.21 -9.85 30.65
C TYR A 46 11.64 -11.28 30.28
N LEU A 47 10.92 -11.89 29.34
CA LEU A 47 11.22 -13.24 28.86
C LEU A 47 12.53 -13.20 28.06
N SER A 48 13.56 -13.79 28.64
CA SER A 48 14.86 -13.96 28.00
C SER A 48 15.34 -15.39 28.20
N TYR A 49 16.14 -15.89 27.27
CA TYR A 49 16.79 -17.18 27.45
C TYR A 49 17.82 -17.06 28.59
N LYS A 50 17.86 -18.08 29.45
CA LYS A 50 18.83 -18.13 30.55
C LYS A 50 20.25 -18.27 29.99
N ILE A 51 21.23 -17.64 30.63
CA ILE A 51 22.64 -17.82 30.27
C ILE A 51 22.99 -19.31 30.35
N GLY A 52 23.54 -19.83 29.25
CA GLY A 52 23.86 -21.25 29.07
C GLY A 52 22.71 -22.14 28.61
N SER A 53 21.52 -21.60 28.30
CA SER A 53 20.49 -22.31 27.53
C SER A 53 21.02 -22.69 26.15
N CYS A 54 20.59 -23.84 25.64
CA CYS A 54 20.97 -24.27 24.30
C CYS A 54 20.31 -23.39 23.24
N ARG A 55 21.11 -22.76 22.37
CA ARG A 55 20.61 -22.25 21.08
C ARG A 55 20.57 -23.41 20.10
N HIS A 56 19.38 -23.95 19.89
CA HIS A 56 19.20 -25.25 19.27
C HIS A 56 19.61 -25.22 17.79
N GLU A 57 20.42 -26.19 17.40
CA GLU A 57 20.80 -26.43 16.00
C GLU A 57 20.10 -27.71 15.54
N TYR A 58 18.84 -27.56 15.16
CA TYR A 58 17.98 -28.67 14.79
C TYR A 58 18.30 -29.21 13.39
N THR A 59 18.26 -30.53 13.23
CA THR A 59 18.11 -31.20 11.92
C THR A 59 16.76 -31.90 11.84
N THR A 60 16.18 -31.93 10.65
CA THR A 60 14.90 -32.57 10.38
C THR A 60 15.05 -34.09 10.37
N LYS A 61 14.13 -34.79 11.03
CA LYS A 61 14.00 -36.24 10.99
C LYS A 61 13.04 -36.61 9.86
N HIS A 62 13.56 -36.74 8.65
CA HIS A 62 12.72 -36.98 7.48
C HIS A 62 11.85 -38.24 7.61
N THR A 63 12.35 -39.30 8.26
CA THR A 63 11.57 -40.53 8.49
C THR A 63 10.40 -40.33 9.46
N GLN A 64 10.45 -39.33 10.34
CA GLN A 64 9.41 -39.03 11.34
C GLN A 64 8.56 -37.80 10.96
N SER A 65 8.80 -37.19 9.80
CA SER A 65 8.16 -35.94 9.37
C SER A 65 7.25 -36.15 8.16
N VAL A 66 6.17 -35.39 8.12
CA VAL A 66 5.27 -35.19 6.98
C VAL A 66 5.28 -33.68 6.71
N LEU A 67 6.28 -33.25 5.94
CA LEU A 67 6.51 -31.84 5.63
C LEU A 67 5.56 -31.36 4.52
N PRO A 68 5.20 -30.07 4.49
CA PRO A 68 4.46 -29.50 3.37
C PRO A 68 5.30 -29.58 2.07
N PRO A 69 4.70 -29.95 0.92
CA PRO A 69 5.36 -29.79 -0.37
C PRO A 69 5.68 -28.32 -0.67
N LEU A 70 6.62 -28.08 -1.59
CA LEU A 70 6.87 -26.73 -2.09
C LEU A 70 5.61 -26.22 -2.81
N ASP A 71 5.24 -24.96 -2.59
CA ASP A 71 4.10 -24.24 -3.18
C ASP A 71 2.70 -24.79 -2.84
N PHE A 72 2.60 -25.77 -1.92
CA PHE A 72 1.32 -26.33 -1.50
C PHE A 72 0.58 -25.37 -0.56
N ARG A 73 -0.68 -25.06 -0.90
CA ARG A 73 -1.59 -24.31 -0.02
C ARG A 73 -2.45 -25.27 0.80
N PRO A 74 -2.43 -25.18 2.15
CA PRO A 74 -3.24 -26.06 2.99
C PRO A 74 -4.73 -25.83 2.77
N ASP A 75 -5.52 -26.85 3.10
CA ASP A 75 -6.98 -26.86 3.09
C ASP A 75 -7.56 -27.53 4.36
N GLY A 76 -8.89 -27.63 4.45
CA GLY A 76 -9.61 -28.27 5.55
C GLY A 76 -9.35 -29.77 5.75
N THR A 77 -8.47 -30.40 4.97
CA THR A 77 -8.06 -31.81 5.14
C THR A 77 -6.57 -31.96 5.49
N THR A 78 -5.82 -30.86 5.41
CA THR A 78 -4.37 -30.86 5.48
C THR A 78 -3.86 -31.00 6.92
N ARG A 79 -2.83 -31.84 7.10
CA ARG A 79 -2.10 -32.02 8.37
C ARG A 79 -0.62 -32.19 8.09
N HIS A 80 0.21 -31.49 8.85
CA HIS A 80 1.67 -31.58 8.76
C HIS A 80 2.29 -31.85 10.12
N LYS A 81 3.44 -32.52 10.09
CA LYS A 81 4.24 -32.82 11.28
C LYS A 81 5.71 -32.75 10.93
N LEU A 82 6.45 -31.92 11.61
CA LEU A 82 7.91 -31.86 11.55
C LEU A 82 8.47 -32.44 12.84
N ALA A 83 9.39 -33.39 12.73
CA ALA A 83 10.17 -33.90 13.86
C ALA A 83 11.64 -33.49 13.68
N ALA A 84 12.29 -33.07 14.75
CA ALA A 84 13.67 -32.57 14.73
C ALA A 84 14.48 -33.01 15.96
N VAL A 85 15.80 -32.92 15.86
CA VAL A 85 16.73 -33.15 16.99
C VAL A 85 17.87 -32.15 16.97
N CYS A 86 18.25 -31.65 18.15
CA CYS A 86 19.31 -30.65 18.30
C CYS A 86 20.70 -31.30 18.34
N LYS A 87 21.64 -30.80 17.53
CA LYS A 87 23.04 -31.27 17.47
C LYS A 87 23.80 -31.15 18.79
N LYS A 88 23.49 -30.12 19.57
CA LYS A 88 24.26 -29.72 20.76
C LYS A 88 23.80 -30.43 22.01
N CYS A 89 22.50 -30.40 22.28
CA CYS A 89 21.91 -30.94 23.50
C CYS A 89 21.10 -32.23 23.29
N ARG A 90 20.93 -32.70 22.05
CA ARG A 90 20.16 -33.89 21.69
C ARG A 90 18.68 -33.82 22.06
N LEU A 91 18.16 -32.64 22.34
CA LEU A 91 16.72 -32.48 22.58
C LEU A 91 15.94 -32.81 21.31
N HIS A 92 14.93 -33.66 21.43
CA HIS A 92 14.02 -34.04 20.34
C HIS A 92 12.83 -33.09 20.39
N ALA A 93 12.44 -32.53 19.25
CA ALA A 93 11.31 -31.61 19.14
C ALA A 93 10.36 -32.04 18.02
N ALA A 94 9.08 -31.68 18.11
CA ALA A 94 8.11 -31.87 17.05
C ALA A 94 7.13 -30.70 16.94
N VAL A 95 6.81 -30.30 15.72
CA VAL A 95 5.84 -29.23 15.38
C VAL A 95 4.75 -29.87 14.55
N SER A 96 3.50 -29.86 15.02
CA SER A 96 2.35 -30.44 14.31
C SER A 96 1.28 -29.38 14.09
N ILE A 97 0.83 -29.22 12.86
CA ILE A 97 -0.23 -28.27 12.50
C ILE A 97 -1.39 -28.98 11.80
N ASP A 98 -2.61 -28.64 12.20
CA ASP A 98 -3.85 -29.27 11.75
C ASP A 98 -4.82 -28.20 11.24
N TYR A 99 -5.16 -28.28 9.95
CA TYR A 99 -6.03 -27.33 9.26
C TYR A 99 -7.48 -27.82 9.16
N ARG A 100 -7.87 -28.92 9.81
CA ARG A 100 -9.23 -29.48 9.67
C ARG A 100 -10.37 -28.54 10.09
N ARG A 101 -10.05 -27.51 10.87
CA ARG A 101 -11.00 -26.47 11.30
C ARG A 101 -11.02 -25.25 10.36
N ALA A 102 -10.15 -25.22 9.36
CA ALA A 102 -9.96 -24.08 8.49
C ALA A 102 -10.91 -24.12 7.29
N THR A 103 -11.62 -23.01 7.05
CA THR A 103 -12.33 -22.74 5.80
C THR A 103 -11.46 -21.94 4.83
N SER A 104 -10.61 -21.07 5.36
CA SER A 104 -9.61 -20.30 4.62
C SER A 104 -8.30 -20.24 5.42
N PRO A 105 -7.37 -21.18 5.19
CA PRO A 105 -6.07 -21.20 5.86
C PRO A 105 -5.24 -19.93 5.63
N CYS A 106 -4.45 -19.52 6.63
CA CYS A 106 -3.40 -18.54 6.44
C CYS A 106 -2.16 -19.21 5.82
N PRO A 107 -1.32 -18.47 5.08
CA PRO A 107 -1.46 -17.04 4.73
C PRO A 107 -2.47 -16.78 3.60
N ASN A 108 -3.19 -15.66 3.67
CA ASN A 108 -4.10 -15.16 2.63
C ASN A 108 -4.13 -13.62 2.59
N ASN A 109 -4.93 -13.00 1.71
CA ASN A 109 -4.94 -11.54 1.50
C ASN A 109 -5.33 -10.72 2.74
N GLU A 110 -6.19 -11.26 3.61
CA GLU A 110 -6.62 -10.59 4.85
C GLU A 110 -5.68 -10.90 6.03
N TYR A 111 -5.15 -12.13 6.07
CA TYR A 111 -4.29 -12.63 7.13
C TYR A 111 -2.95 -13.10 6.53
N PRO A 112 -1.98 -12.17 6.36
CA PRO A 112 -0.71 -12.48 5.69
C PRO A 112 0.17 -13.45 6.48
N LEU A 113 -0.10 -13.63 7.78
CA LEU A 113 0.58 -14.59 8.65
C LEU A 113 -0.40 -15.26 9.62
N HIS A 114 -0.05 -16.45 10.09
CA HIS A 114 -0.69 -16.99 11.29
C HIS A 114 -0.30 -16.15 12.51
N HIS A 115 -1.30 -15.82 13.33
CA HIS A 115 -1.15 -15.30 14.68
C HIS A 115 -1.70 -16.33 15.66
N PHE A 116 -0.83 -16.99 16.41
CA PHE A 116 -1.15 -18.12 17.29
C PHE A 116 -1.37 -17.66 18.73
N GLN A 117 -2.53 -18.00 19.30
CA GLN A 117 -2.87 -17.81 20.71
C GLN A 117 -2.76 -19.14 21.44
N ARG A 118 -2.17 -19.14 22.64
CA ARG A 118 -1.96 -20.37 23.41
C ARG A 118 -3.28 -20.93 23.94
N LEU A 119 -3.35 -22.26 24.04
CA LEU A 119 -4.43 -23.01 24.65
C LEU A 119 -3.92 -23.75 25.91
N PRO A 120 -3.85 -23.09 27.08
CA PRO A 120 -3.26 -23.68 28.29
C PRO A 120 -3.96 -24.97 28.75
N GLU A 121 -5.26 -25.09 28.46
CA GLU A 121 -6.08 -26.27 28.77
C GLU A 121 -5.63 -27.53 28.00
N GLU A 122 -4.99 -27.33 26.85
CA GLU A 122 -4.49 -28.38 25.98
C GLU A 122 -2.97 -28.59 26.13
N ASP A 123 -2.30 -27.84 27.00
CA ASP A 123 -0.90 -28.11 27.33
C ASP A 123 -0.78 -29.40 28.14
N GLY A 124 0.32 -30.13 27.95
CA GLY A 124 0.52 -31.39 28.65
C GLY A 124 1.98 -31.66 29.01
N THR A 125 2.16 -32.31 30.16
CA THR A 125 3.45 -32.80 30.62
C THR A 125 3.32 -34.27 31.00
N SER A 126 4.18 -35.10 30.43
CA SER A 126 4.36 -36.51 30.75
C SER A 126 5.77 -36.73 31.31
N GLN A 127 6.08 -37.96 31.73
CA GLN A 127 7.42 -38.30 32.24
C GLN A 127 8.54 -38.08 31.21
N THR A 128 8.22 -38.15 29.90
CA THR A 128 9.22 -38.16 28.82
C THR A 128 9.05 -37.01 27.82
N GLN A 129 7.94 -36.26 27.90
CA GLN A 129 7.57 -35.23 26.94
C GLN A 129 6.81 -34.08 27.60
N ILE A 130 7.08 -32.87 27.16
CA ILE A 130 6.22 -31.70 27.36
C ILE A 130 5.67 -31.25 26.01
N PHE A 131 4.46 -30.70 25.97
CA PHE A 131 3.93 -30.09 24.77
C PHE A 131 3.01 -28.91 25.10
N TYR A 132 2.92 -28.01 24.13
CA TYR A 132 2.15 -26.78 24.21
C TYR A 132 1.25 -26.69 22.98
N ALA A 133 0.05 -26.16 23.16
CA ALA A 133 -0.95 -26.04 22.11
C ALA A 133 -1.32 -24.58 21.83
N TRP A 134 -1.63 -24.28 20.57
CA TRP A 134 -2.06 -22.98 20.10
C TRP A 134 -3.15 -23.09 19.03
N GLN A 135 -3.90 -22.02 18.86
CA GLN A 135 -4.86 -21.86 17.77
C GLN A 135 -4.59 -20.56 17.02
N CYS A 136 -4.67 -20.61 15.69
CA CYS A 136 -4.63 -19.41 14.88
C CYS A 136 -5.85 -18.53 15.17
N SER A 137 -5.61 -17.25 15.48
CA SER A 137 -6.64 -16.31 15.90
C SER A 137 -7.52 -15.83 14.74
N ALA A 138 -7.10 -16.04 13.48
CA ALA A 138 -7.89 -15.69 12.30
C ALA A 138 -9.20 -16.52 12.24
N PRO A 139 -10.39 -15.89 12.18
CA PRO A 139 -11.68 -16.56 12.34
C PRO A 139 -11.96 -17.68 11.35
N GLN A 140 -11.46 -17.54 10.11
CA GLN A 140 -11.65 -18.51 9.03
C GLN A 140 -10.55 -19.58 8.96
N CYS A 141 -9.41 -19.35 9.62
CA CYS A 141 -8.30 -20.29 9.61
C CYS A 141 -8.38 -21.26 10.79
N GLN A 142 -8.40 -20.76 12.03
CA GLN A 142 -8.48 -21.60 13.24
C GLN A 142 -7.50 -22.80 13.29
N ALA A 143 -6.40 -22.75 12.54
CA ALA A 143 -5.42 -23.84 12.47
C ALA A 143 -4.90 -24.15 13.88
N HIS A 144 -4.85 -25.44 14.20
CA HIS A 144 -4.42 -25.92 15.51
C HIS A 144 -2.96 -26.33 15.44
N LEU A 145 -2.14 -25.81 16.33
CA LEU A 145 -0.69 -26.01 16.37
C LEU A 145 -0.30 -26.64 17.70
N GLN A 146 0.54 -27.67 17.64
CA GLN A 146 1.14 -28.30 18.81
C GLN A 146 2.65 -28.39 18.66
N ILE A 147 3.39 -27.93 19.66
CA ILE A 147 4.86 -28.04 19.74
C ILE A 147 5.22 -28.91 20.94
N ALA A 148 5.98 -29.97 20.70
CA ALA A 148 6.39 -30.96 21.68
C ALA A 148 7.90 -31.06 21.81
N TYR A 149 8.39 -31.32 23.03
CA TYR A 149 9.80 -31.59 23.33
C TYR A 149 9.93 -32.88 24.12
N ARG A 150 10.86 -33.74 23.70
CA ARG A 150 11.18 -35.03 24.29
C ARG A 150 12.65 -35.08 24.70
N GLN A 151 12.93 -35.74 25.81
CA GLN A 151 14.30 -35.87 26.32
C GLN A 151 15.18 -36.75 25.41
N PRO A 152 16.52 -36.56 25.40
CA PRO A 152 17.45 -37.49 24.78
C PRO A 152 17.22 -38.92 25.29
N LYS A 153 17.27 -39.87 24.37
CA LYS A 153 17.12 -41.31 24.59
C LYS A 153 18.39 -41.95 25.14
N LEU A 154 19.57 -41.38 24.86
CA LEU A 154 20.83 -41.80 25.48
C LEU A 154 21.13 -40.95 26.72
N SER A 155 21.14 -41.60 27.88
CA SER A 155 21.46 -41.00 29.17
C SER A 155 22.94 -40.59 29.26
N ASP A 156 23.29 -39.75 30.23
CA ASP A 156 24.70 -39.40 30.48
C ASP A 156 25.54 -40.62 30.88
N THR A 157 24.93 -41.61 31.55
CA THR A 157 25.56 -42.90 31.84
C THR A 157 25.83 -43.72 30.60
N ASP A 158 24.89 -43.77 29.64
CA ASP A 158 25.11 -44.45 28.34
C ASP A 158 26.24 -43.77 27.57
N ARG A 159 26.29 -42.43 27.62
CA ARG A 159 27.35 -41.66 26.94
C ARG A 159 28.71 -41.97 27.55
N ASP A 160 28.84 -41.89 28.87
CA ASP A 160 30.08 -42.28 29.58
C ASP A 160 30.48 -43.72 29.25
N LEU A 161 29.50 -44.63 29.20
CA LEU A 161 29.70 -46.04 28.87
C LEU A 161 30.27 -46.26 27.46
N LEU A 162 29.90 -45.42 26.49
CA LEU A 162 30.33 -45.52 25.10
C LEU A 162 31.59 -44.71 24.79
N THR A 163 31.84 -43.60 25.49
CA THR A 163 32.89 -42.63 25.11
C THR A 163 34.04 -42.50 26.11
N ASN A 164 33.95 -43.07 27.32
CA ASN A 164 35.01 -42.95 28.32
C ASN A 164 36.20 -43.84 27.98
N THR A 165 37.34 -43.20 27.68
CA THR A 165 38.59 -43.88 27.28
C THR A 165 39.10 -44.89 28.31
N GLU A 166 38.92 -44.63 29.61
CA GLU A 166 39.35 -45.53 30.68
C GLU A 166 38.46 -46.78 30.75
N ARG A 167 37.15 -46.64 30.52
CA ARG A 167 36.25 -47.80 30.40
C ARG A 167 36.57 -48.65 29.18
N LEU A 168 36.83 -48.00 28.04
CA LEU A 168 37.24 -48.68 26.80
C LEU A 168 38.58 -49.41 26.96
N LYS A 169 39.52 -48.83 27.73
CA LYS A 169 40.78 -49.48 28.09
C LYS A 169 40.57 -50.73 28.96
N ARG A 170 39.71 -50.65 29.98
CA ARG A 170 39.38 -51.80 30.84
C ARG A 170 38.70 -52.94 30.06
N ARG A 171 37.83 -52.61 29.10
CA ARG A 171 37.23 -53.60 28.17
C ARG A 171 38.28 -54.33 27.36
N TYR A 172 39.24 -53.57 26.82
CA TYR A 172 40.36 -54.13 26.08
C TYR A 172 41.21 -55.08 26.96
N GLU A 173 41.58 -54.63 28.17
CA GLU A 173 42.35 -55.46 29.11
C GLU A 173 41.59 -56.72 29.55
N ALA A 174 40.27 -56.64 29.73
CA ALA A 174 39.42 -57.79 30.05
C ALA A 174 39.34 -58.78 28.89
N ALA A 175 39.13 -58.30 27.65
CA ALA A 175 39.06 -59.14 26.46
C ALA A 175 40.40 -59.86 26.18
N VAL A 176 41.54 -59.20 26.42
CA VAL A 176 42.87 -59.81 26.30
C VAL A 176 43.12 -60.84 27.41
N ARG A 177 42.58 -60.62 28.62
CA ARG A 177 42.74 -61.56 29.76
C ARG A 177 41.96 -62.85 29.56
N GLU A 178 40.77 -62.78 28.97
CA GLU A 178 39.90 -63.94 28.76
C GLU A 178 40.36 -64.83 27.61
N ASP A 179 40.89 -64.25 26.54
CA ASP A 179 41.45 -65.00 25.41
C ASP A 179 42.83 -64.44 24.99
N PRO A 180 43.89 -64.74 25.75
CA PRO A 180 45.24 -64.20 25.49
C PRO A 180 45.86 -64.65 24.16
N ALA A 181 45.34 -65.74 23.55
CA ALA A 181 45.82 -66.27 22.29
C ALA A 181 45.18 -65.62 21.06
N ARG A 182 44.23 -64.69 21.26
CA ARG A 182 43.43 -64.11 20.19
C ARG A 182 44.08 -62.89 19.55
N ASP A 183 44.63 -63.10 18.36
CA ASP A 183 45.41 -62.08 17.65
C ASP A 183 44.61 -60.83 17.19
N GLY A 184 45.20 -59.67 17.48
CA GLY A 184 44.85 -58.36 16.94
C GLY A 184 43.64 -57.65 17.56
N ILE A 185 43.15 -58.06 18.73
CA ILE A 185 42.21 -57.25 19.52
C ILE A 185 42.88 -55.90 19.80
N ARG A 186 42.14 -54.80 19.68
CA ARG A 186 42.65 -53.44 19.93
C ARG A 186 41.72 -52.64 20.83
N GLN A 187 42.25 -51.64 21.53
CA GLN A 187 41.43 -50.69 22.27
C GLN A 187 40.59 -49.86 21.28
N ALA A 188 39.27 -49.93 21.41
CA ALA A 188 38.38 -49.07 20.63
C ALA A 188 38.50 -47.61 21.08
N THR A 189 38.43 -46.69 20.12
CA THR A 189 38.29 -45.26 20.41
C THR A 189 36.83 -44.90 20.66
N PRO A 190 36.53 -43.77 21.32
CA PRO A 190 35.17 -43.27 21.47
C PRO A 190 34.40 -43.16 20.13
N MET A 191 35.09 -42.70 19.08
CA MET A 191 34.52 -42.61 17.73
C MET A 191 34.14 -43.98 17.17
N GLU A 192 34.98 -45.00 17.38
CA GLU A 192 34.70 -46.36 16.90
C GLU A 192 33.53 -47.02 17.63
N ALA A 193 33.41 -46.82 18.94
CA ALA A 193 32.29 -47.35 19.71
C ALA A 193 30.94 -46.78 19.23
N LEU A 194 30.87 -45.45 19.05
CA LEU A 194 29.66 -44.78 18.52
C LEU A 194 29.35 -45.21 17.08
N SER A 195 30.36 -45.23 16.20
CA SER A 195 30.20 -45.60 14.79
C SER A 195 29.70 -47.04 14.63
N ARG A 196 30.20 -47.98 15.43
CA ARG A 196 29.78 -49.39 15.41
C ARG A 196 28.34 -49.54 15.91
N LEU A 197 27.96 -48.91 17.02
CA LEU A 197 26.58 -48.95 17.52
C LEU A 197 25.60 -48.37 16.50
N ARG A 198 25.95 -47.21 15.92
CA ARG A 198 25.15 -46.57 14.87
C ARG A 198 24.97 -47.47 13.65
N ARG A 199 26.01 -48.22 13.26
CA ARG A 199 25.92 -49.17 12.14
C ARG A 199 24.91 -50.28 12.42
N TYR A 200 24.97 -50.90 13.60
CA TYR A 200 24.01 -51.93 13.99
C TYR A 200 22.57 -51.40 14.04
N ILE A 201 22.36 -50.18 14.51
CA ILE A 201 21.05 -49.54 14.51
C ILE A 201 20.56 -49.28 13.07
N LYS A 202 21.41 -48.78 12.17
CA LYS A 202 21.06 -48.61 10.75
C LYS A 202 20.67 -49.93 10.10
N ASP A 203 21.44 -50.99 10.34
CA ASP A 203 21.15 -52.34 9.84
C ASP A 203 19.83 -52.88 10.43
N SER A 204 19.46 -52.48 11.66
CA SER A 204 18.17 -52.83 12.28
C SER A 204 16.97 -52.08 11.67
N LEU A 205 17.17 -50.83 11.24
CA LEU A 205 16.13 -49.98 10.66
C LEU A 205 15.85 -50.30 9.17
N ASP A 206 16.77 -50.98 8.51
CA ASP A 206 16.66 -51.40 7.11
C ASP A 206 15.79 -52.68 6.98
N PRO A 207 14.58 -52.59 6.39
CA PRO A 207 13.71 -53.75 6.23
C PRO A 207 14.31 -54.82 5.31
N ALA A 208 15.25 -54.47 4.43
CA ALA A 208 15.90 -55.39 3.51
C ALA A 208 17.06 -56.18 4.17
N HIS A 209 17.41 -55.87 5.42
CA HIS A 209 18.51 -56.51 6.12
C HIS A 209 18.12 -57.90 6.63
N ASN A 210 18.55 -58.94 5.90
CA ASN A 210 18.19 -60.33 6.21
C ASN A 210 19.06 -60.97 7.30
N ARG A 211 20.28 -60.48 7.53
CA ARG A 211 21.22 -61.08 8.50
C ARG A 211 21.12 -60.40 9.86
N ARG A 212 20.22 -60.85 10.71
CA ARG A 212 19.94 -60.20 12.00
C ARG A 212 20.71 -60.77 13.20
N ALA A 213 21.31 -61.95 13.08
CA ALA A 213 22.11 -62.56 14.14
C ALA A 213 23.62 -62.46 13.88
N PHE A 214 24.40 -62.24 14.94
CA PHE A 214 25.85 -62.27 14.90
C PHE A 214 26.46 -62.87 16.18
N PRO A 215 27.62 -63.56 16.10
CA PRO A 215 28.24 -64.17 17.28
C PRO A 215 28.65 -63.13 18.33
N ALA A 216 28.38 -63.40 19.61
CA ALA A 216 28.75 -62.51 20.72
C ALA A 216 30.27 -62.34 20.86
N GLY A 217 31.02 -63.37 20.47
CA GLY A 217 32.48 -63.34 20.36
C GLY A 217 33.02 -62.55 19.17
N ASN A 218 32.22 -61.76 18.43
CA ASN A 218 32.73 -60.96 17.30
C ASN A 218 33.78 -59.95 17.80
N LYS A 219 34.98 -59.99 17.20
CA LYS A 219 36.11 -59.15 17.57
C LYS A 219 35.77 -57.65 17.62
N ARG A 220 35.17 -57.11 16.56
CA ARG A 220 34.82 -55.67 16.50
C ARG A 220 33.67 -55.32 17.45
N PHE A 221 32.82 -56.27 17.81
CA PHE A 221 31.77 -56.05 18.79
C PHE A 221 32.37 -55.97 20.20
N MET A 222 33.21 -56.93 20.58
CA MET A 222 33.82 -56.99 21.91
C MET A 222 34.74 -55.81 22.21
N GLU A 223 35.52 -55.35 21.22
CA GLU A 223 36.38 -54.16 21.36
C GLU A 223 35.59 -52.92 21.81
N ALA A 224 34.33 -52.78 21.40
CA ALA A 224 33.49 -51.61 21.71
C ALA A 224 32.57 -51.83 22.92
N PHE A 225 31.98 -53.02 23.06
CA PHE A 225 30.90 -53.30 24.02
C PHE A 225 31.29 -54.27 25.15
N GLY A 226 32.56 -54.67 25.23
CA GLY A 226 33.07 -55.58 26.26
C GLY A 226 32.91 -57.05 25.91
N VAL A 227 33.39 -57.92 26.79
CA VAL A 227 33.34 -59.39 26.64
C VAL A 227 31.90 -59.84 26.37
N GLN A 228 31.68 -60.45 25.21
CA GLN A 228 30.36 -60.89 24.73
C GLN A 228 29.28 -59.78 24.78
N GLY A 229 29.64 -58.50 24.92
CA GLY A 229 28.71 -57.38 25.07
C GLY A 229 28.21 -57.09 26.50
N HIS A 230 28.70 -57.78 27.52
CA HIS A 230 28.15 -57.68 28.90
C HIS A 230 28.26 -56.28 29.51
N ASP A 231 29.35 -55.56 29.22
CA ASP A 231 29.53 -54.19 29.74
C ASP A 231 28.48 -53.20 29.22
N CYS A 232 27.81 -53.51 28.11
CA CYS A 232 26.73 -52.70 27.53
C CYS A 232 25.38 -53.43 27.45
N LEU A 233 25.22 -54.53 28.20
CA LEU A 233 24.04 -55.42 28.15
C LEU A 233 22.72 -54.66 28.32
N GLU A 234 22.61 -53.85 29.38
CA GLU A 234 21.39 -53.09 29.68
C GLU A 234 21.03 -52.08 28.57
N LEU A 235 22.03 -51.39 28.01
CA LEU A 235 21.83 -50.47 26.89
C LEU A 235 21.35 -51.22 25.64
N LEU A 236 22.02 -52.31 25.28
CA LEU A 236 21.68 -53.10 24.09
C LEU A 236 20.26 -53.71 24.21
N GLN A 237 19.92 -54.28 25.36
CA GLN A 237 18.59 -54.83 25.62
C GLN A 237 17.50 -53.75 25.55
N ARG A 238 17.75 -52.55 26.10
CA ARG A 238 16.82 -51.42 26.00
C ARG A 238 16.61 -50.94 24.56
N LEU A 239 17.62 -51.07 23.71
CA LEU A 239 17.52 -50.80 22.27
C LEU A 239 16.86 -51.96 21.49
N GLY A 240 16.45 -53.04 22.17
CA GLY A 240 15.75 -54.18 21.56
C GLY A 240 16.65 -55.29 21.03
N PHE A 241 17.97 -55.22 21.29
CA PHE A 241 18.87 -56.34 20.98
C PHE A 241 18.60 -57.50 21.93
N LYS A 242 18.60 -58.72 21.40
CA LYS A 242 18.38 -59.93 22.19
C LYS A 242 19.68 -60.72 22.30
N TYR A 243 20.02 -61.15 23.51
CA TYR A 243 21.15 -62.02 23.78
C TYR A 243 20.63 -63.44 24.04
N GLU A 244 21.13 -64.41 23.27
CA GLU A 244 20.78 -65.82 23.41
C GLU A 244 22.04 -66.64 23.66
N GLU A 245 22.04 -67.40 24.76
CA GLU A 245 23.12 -68.30 25.16
C GLU A 245 22.60 -69.74 25.13
N THR A 246 23.10 -70.51 24.17
CA THR A 246 22.81 -71.94 24.04
C THR A 246 24.05 -72.76 24.40
N ALA A 247 23.88 -74.06 24.69
CA ALA A 247 24.99 -74.95 25.02
C ALA A 247 26.06 -75.07 23.91
N GLU A 248 25.76 -74.61 22.69
CA GLU A 248 26.64 -74.71 21.52
C GLU A 248 27.14 -73.34 21.01
N GLN A 249 26.38 -72.24 21.19
CA GLN A 249 26.74 -70.89 20.68
C GLN A 249 26.17 -69.73 21.53
N THR A 250 26.93 -68.63 21.62
CA THR A 250 26.50 -67.34 22.18
C THR A 250 26.31 -66.31 21.07
N GLU A 251 25.11 -65.78 20.92
CA GLU A 251 24.78 -64.84 19.83
C GLU A 251 23.91 -63.65 20.25
N TRP A 252 24.04 -62.56 19.48
CA TRP A 252 23.21 -61.38 19.58
C TRP A 252 22.34 -61.24 18.34
N THR A 253 21.07 -60.89 18.55
CA THR A 253 20.11 -60.63 17.49
C THR A 253 19.72 -59.15 17.47
N LEU A 254 19.81 -58.55 16.29
CA LEU A 254 19.41 -57.17 16.01
C LEU A 254 17.89 -57.01 16.15
N PRO A 255 17.41 -55.85 16.65
CA PRO A 255 15.99 -55.55 16.67
C PRO A 255 15.40 -55.52 15.24
N ASP A 256 14.14 -55.92 15.12
CA ASP A 256 13.35 -55.84 13.88
C ASP A 256 12.08 -55.03 14.12
N PRO A 257 12.20 -53.69 14.14
CA PRO A 257 11.07 -52.82 14.46
C PRO A 257 10.11 -52.70 13.27
N SER A 258 8.81 -52.93 13.53
CA SER A 258 7.75 -52.77 12.53
C SER A 258 7.73 -51.37 11.91
N LEU A 259 7.34 -51.28 10.64
CA LEU A 259 7.13 -49.99 9.97
C LEU A 259 6.00 -49.21 10.66
N VAL A 260 6.12 -47.88 10.66
CA VAL A 260 5.09 -46.99 11.18
C VAL A 260 4.30 -46.44 10.00
N ASP A 261 3.12 -47.02 9.77
CA ASP A 261 2.28 -46.73 8.58
C ASP A 261 1.74 -45.29 8.57
N PHE A 262 1.46 -44.71 9.74
CA PHE A 262 0.92 -43.35 9.87
C PHE A 262 1.89 -42.41 10.62
N ARG A 263 2.84 -41.83 9.90
CA ARG A 263 3.87 -40.93 10.48
C ARG A 263 3.30 -39.71 11.23
N LEU A 264 2.11 -39.25 10.86
CA LEU A 264 1.35 -38.20 11.56
C LEU A 264 0.95 -38.58 12.99
N GLN A 265 0.78 -39.87 13.28
CA GLN A 265 0.37 -40.37 14.60
C GLN A 265 1.54 -40.87 15.46
N ALA A 266 2.76 -40.84 14.92
CA ALA A 266 3.93 -41.33 15.63
C ALA A 266 4.19 -40.44 16.87
N ASP A 267 4.24 -41.02 18.06
CA ASP A 267 4.32 -40.30 19.35
C ASP A 267 5.70 -40.46 20.01
N GLY A 268 6.61 -41.20 19.36
CA GLY A 268 7.94 -41.46 19.89
C GLY A 268 8.02 -42.63 20.87
N ASN A 269 6.97 -43.45 20.99
CA ASN A 269 6.91 -44.59 21.89
C ASN A 269 7.20 -45.93 21.19
N SER A 270 7.20 -45.97 19.85
CA SER A 270 7.53 -47.20 19.13
C SER A 270 9.04 -47.52 19.22
N LEU A 271 9.39 -48.81 19.19
CA LEU A 271 10.79 -49.24 19.12
C LEU A 271 11.50 -48.68 17.88
N ARG A 272 10.78 -48.53 16.76
CA ARG A 272 11.32 -47.93 15.55
C ARG A 272 11.75 -46.49 15.77
N GLU A 273 10.87 -45.67 16.35
CA GLU A 273 11.17 -44.26 16.63
C GLU A 273 12.29 -44.10 17.66
N LEU A 274 12.35 -44.98 18.67
CA LEU A 274 13.47 -45.01 19.62
C LEU A 274 14.81 -45.22 18.89
N LEU A 275 14.87 -46.19 17.97
CA LEU A 275 16.08 -46.49 17.20
C LEU A 275 16.44 -45.36 16.22
N GLU A 276 15.46 -44.78 15.52
CA GLU A 276 15.65 -43.60 14.66
C GLU A 276 16.15 -42.38 15.47
N ASP A 277 15.61 -42.17 16.68
CA ASP A 277 16.04 -41.10 17.59
C ASP A 277 17.50 -41.32 18.06
N VAL A 278 17.84 -42.53 18.50
CA VAL A 278 19.19 -42.89 18.99
C VAL A 278 20.22 -42.82 17.87
N GLU A 279 19.87 -43.20 16.64
CA GLU A 279 20.77 -43.12 15.46
C GLU A 279 21.28 -41.68 15.25
N LEU A 280 20.39 -40.70 15.31
CA LEU A 280 20.72 -39.28 15.14
C LEU A 280 21.44 -38.71 16.36
N GLU A 281 21.13 -39.17 17.57
CA GLU A 281 21.89 -38.81 18.76
C GLU A 281 23.35 -39.29 18.67
N LEU A 282 23.58 -40.52 18.22
CA LEU A 282 24.94 -41.04 18.00
C LEU A 282 25.68 -40.20 16.96
N LEU A 283 25.02 -39.83 15.86
CA LEU A 283 25.60 -38.93 14.85
C LEU A 283 26.00 -37.59 15.46
N SER A 284 25.14 -37.00 16.31
CA SER A 284 25.44 -35.73 16.99
C SER A 284 26.66 -35.83 17.92
N LEU A 285 26.79 -36.96 18.65
CA LEU A 285 27.93 -37.24 19.52
C LEU A 285 29.22 -37.42 18.72
N MET A 286 29.16 -38.08 17.56
CA MET A 286 30.29 -38.23 16.66
C MET A 286 30.78 -36.86 16.15
N TYR A 287 29.88 -35.95 15.75
CA TYR A 287 30.24 -34.58 15.40
C TYR A 287 30.88 -33.81 16.56
N LYS A 288 30.35 -33.97 17.78
CA LYS A 288 30.91 -33.35 18.98
C LYS A 288 32.33 -33.83 19.27
N ILE A 289 32.55 -35.15 19.26
CA ILE A 289 33.89 -35.72 19.50
C ILE A 289 34.88 -35.28 18.43
N ALA A 290 34.48 -35.31 17.15
CA ALA A 290 35.34 -34.83 16.06
C ALA A 290 35.76 -33.36 16.25
N SER A 291 34.81 -32.51 16.68
CA SER A 291 35.10 -31.10 16.97
C SER A 291 36.01 -30.90 18.19
N GLU A 292 35.87 -31.70 19.24
CA GLU A 292 36.64 -31.55 20.49
C GLU A 292 38.05 -32.17 20.40
N THR A 293 38.21 -33.24 19.61
CA THR A 293 39.44 -34.05 19.58
C THR A 293 40.20 -33.97 18.25
N GLY A 294 39.59 -33.39 17.20
CA GLY A 294 40.14 -33.41 15.84
C GLY A 294 40.05 -34.78 15.15
N ALA A 295 39.38 -35.77 15.75
CA ALA A 295 39.23 -37.09 15.17
C ALA A 295 38.36 -37.07 13.89
N ILE A 296 38.69 -37.90 12.91
CA ILE A 296 37.90 -38.06 11.69
C ILE A 296 36.54 -38.65 12.04
N ASN A 297 35.45 -37.98 11.64
CA ASN A 297 34.10 -38.51 11.74
C ASN A 297 33.78 -39.40 10.52
N PRO A 298 33.65 -40.73 10.66
CA PRO A 298 33.38 -41.63 9.54
C PRO A 298 31.97 -41.44 8.96
N ALA A 299 31.08 -40.71 9.64
CA ALA A 299 29.74 -40.37 9.20
C ALA A 299 29.62 -38.93 8.68
N ALA A 300 30.74 -38.23 8.44
CA ALA A 300 30.72 -36.83 8.01
C ALA A 300 29.93 -36.59 6.71
N SER A 301 29.92 -37.57 5.80
CA SER A 301 29.18 -37.54 4.53
C SER A 301 27.67 -37.46 4.69
N ASP A 302 27.13 -37.94 5.81
CA ASP A 302 25.69 -37.94 6.05
C ASP A 302 25.16 -36.52 6.34
N GLY A 303 26.04 -35.58 6.71
CA GLY A 303 25.72 -34.18 6.94
C GLY A 303 24.90 -33.92 8.21
N TRP A 304 24.65 -32.63 8.47
CA TRP A 304 23.70 -32.16 9.48
C TRP A 304 22.98 -30.93 8.93
N SER A 305 21.93 -31.16 8.13
CA SER A 305 21.15 -30.09 7.50
C SER A 305 20.36 -29.29 8.54
N SER A 306 20.27 -27.97 8.37
CA SER A 306 19.47 -27.12 9.26
C SER A 306 17.97 -27.33 9.02
N ALA A 307 17.20 -27.54 10.09
CA ALA A 307 15.74 -27.67 10.05
C ALA A 307 15.00 -26.32 9.95
N VAL A 308 15.70 -25.18 9.99
CA VAL A 308 15.07 -23.84 10.10
C VAL A 308 14.05 -23.61 8.98
N ARG A 309 14.44 -23.86 7.72
CA ARG A 309 13.53 -23.69 6.56
C ARG A 309 12.32 -24.62 6.61
N ASP A 310 12.49 -25.84 7.12
CA ASP A 310 11.40 -26.81 7.26
C ASP A 310 10.41 -26.40 8.35
N VAL A 311 10.91 -25.81 9.44
CA VAL A 311 10.07 -25.24 10.51
C VAL A 311 9.30 -24.02 9.99
N GLU A 312 9.98 -23.10 9.30
CA GLU A 312 9.32 -21.96 8.65
C GLU A 312 8.22 -22.43 7.68
N ARG A 313 8.49 -23.48 6.89
CA ARG A 313 7.50 -24.05 5.97
C ARG A 313 6.28 -24.60 6.69
N THR A 314 6.51 -25.37 7.75
CA THR A 314 5.46 -26.04 8.51
C THR A 314 4.58 -25.04 9.27
N LEU A 315 5.15 -23.91 9.70
CA LEU A 315 4.43 -22.81 10.32
C LEU A 315 3.83 -21.81 9.32
N ALA A 316 4.00 -22.03 8.01
CA ALA A 316 3.66 -21.08 6.93
C ALA A 316 4.23 -19.67 7.18
N ALA A 317 5.50 -19.62 7.62
CA ALA A 317 6.25 -18.42 7.98
C ALA A 317 7.33 -18.07 6.94
N GLN A 318 7.29 -18.66 5.73
CA GLN A 318 8.27 -18.38 4.67
C GLN A 318 7.88 -17.12 3.90
N GLY A 319 8.87 -16.36 3.42
CA GLY A 319 8.65 -15.26 2.47
C GLY A 319 7.84 -14.06 3.02
N TYR A 320 7.73 -13.91 4.34
CA TYR A 320 7.06 -12.74 4.92
C TYR A 320 7.80 -11.44 4.57
N GLN A 321 7.06 -10.35 4.41
CA GLN A 321 7.63 -9.05 4.05
C GLN A 321 8.57 -8.54 5.16
N ARG A 322 9.81 -8.28 4.79
CA ARG A 322 10.84 -7.77 5.69
C ARG A 322 11.05 -6.28 5.50
N TYR A 323 11.39 -5.60 6.58
CA TYR A 323 11.76 -4.20 6.59
C TYR A 323 13.09 -4.00 5.86
N ALA A 324 13.06 -3.26 4.74
CA ALA A 324 14.17 -3.12 3.80
C ALA A 324 15.48 -2.50 4.37
N PRO A 325 15.49 -1.62 5.39
CA PRO A 325 16.72 -0.94 5.81
C PRO A 325 17.51 -1.64 6.94
N GLN A 326 17.44 -2.96 7.12
CA GLN A 326 18.39 -3.67 8.01
C GLN A 326 19.76 -3.95 7.33
N ARG A 327 20.35 -2.93 6.71
CA ARG A 327 21.80 -2.87 6.49
C ARG A 327 22.51 -1.79 7.32
N ARG A 328 21.77 -0.94 8.07
CA ARG A 328 22.39 0.08 8.96
C ARG A 328 21.59 0.21 10.26
N ALA A 329 22.22 -0.20 11.35
CA ALA A 329 21.79 -0.19 12.76
C ALA A 329 20.75 -1.25 13.21
N PRO A 330 21.10 -2.15 14.16
CA PRO A 330 20.09 -2.92 14.89
C PRO A 330 19.19 -1.97 15.70
N ALA A 331 17.93 -2.34 15.93
CA ALA A 331 17.06 -1.64 16.84
C ALA A 331 17.77 -1.46 18.20
N SER A 332 17.59 -0.31 18.85
CA SER A 332 18.10 -0.12 20.21
C SER A 332 17.64 -1.30 21.09
N ASN A 333 18.50 -1.77 21.99
CA ASN A 333 18.15 -2.83 22.95
C ASN A 333 16.87 -2.49 23.74
N ASP A 334 16.53 -1.20 23.85
CA ASP A 334 15.36 -0.70 24.55
C ASP A 334 14.02 -0.97 23.80
N VAL A 335 14.05 -1.25 22.50
CA VAL A 335 12.86 -1.45 21.65
C VAL A 335 12.47 -2.92 21.54
N LEU A 336 13.46 -3.83 21.69
CA LEU A 336 13.25 -5.28 21.61
C LEU A 336 12.12 -5.79 22.53
N PRO A 337 11.96 -5.28 23.77
CA PRO A 337 10.86 -5.70 24.63
C PRO A 337 9.47 -5.39 24.08
N TYR A 338 9.31 -4.24 23.43
CA TYR A 338 8.04 -3.80 22.84
C TYR A 338 7.68 -4.62 21.59
N LEU A 339 8.68 -4.94 20.75
CA LEU A 339 8.50 -5.86 19.62
C LEU A 339 8.05 -7.26 20.10
N ALA A 340 8.69 -7.78 21.15
CA ALA A 340 8.32 -9.07 21.71
C ALA A 340 6.91 -9.06 22.32
N SER A 341 6.48 -7.96 22.93
CA SER A 341 5.12 -7.81 23.45
C SER A 341 4.04 -7.78 22.37
N LEU A 342 4.34 -7.27 21.17
CA LEU A 342 3.44 -7.41 20.00
C LEU A 342 3.53 -8.81 19.34
N GLY A 343 4.51 -9.63 19.73
CA GLY A 343 4.70 -10.96 19.17
C GLY A 343 5.27 -10.94 17.74
N VAL A 344 6.12 -9.94 17.43
CA VAL A 344 6.76 -9.74 16.12
C VAL A 344 8.29 -9.84 16.20
N LEU A 345 8.94 -10.00 15.04
CA LEU A 345 10.40 -9.93 14.92
C LEU A 345 10.86 -8.51 14.53
N GLN A 346 12.13 -8.21 14.79
CA GLN A 346 12.72 -6.90 14.50
C GLN A 346 12.76 -6.56 13.00
N ASP A 347 12.82 -7.58 12.14
CA ASP A 347 12.94 -7.45 10.68
C ASP A 347 11.59 -7.40 9.95
N PHE A 348 10.45 -7.39 10.67
CA PHE A 348 9.11 -7.32 10.05
C PHE A 348 8.89 -6.00 9.33
N ALA A 349 8.28 -6.01 8.14
CA ALA A 349 7.79 -4.79 7.50
C ALA A 349 6.71 -4.09 8.36
N ASP A 350 6.52 -2.79 8.14
CA ASP A 350 5.60 -1.98 8.94
C ASP A 350 4.15 -2.48 8.83
N SER A 351 3.74 -2.94 7.65
CA SER A 351 2.44 -3.59 7.42
C SER A 351 2.20 -4.81 8.34
N LEU A 352 3.23 -5.59 8.64
CA LEU A 352 3.13 -6.74 9.53
C LEU A 352 3.11 -6.35 11.01
N ILE A 353 3.69 -5.20 11.36
CA ILE A 353 3.60 -4.63 12.72
C ILE A 353 2.20 -4.10 12.98
N GLU A 354 1.60 -3.40 12.00
CA GLU A 354 0.20 -2.98 12.07
C GLU A 354 -0.73 -4.18 12.19
N PHE A 355 -0.53 -5.20 11.35
CA PHE A 355 -1.28 -6.45 11.44
C PHE A 355 -1.17 -7.09 12.83
N ALA A 356 0.04 -7.20 13.38
CA ALA A 356 0.24 -7.77 14.70
C ALA A 356 -0.42 -6.93 15.80
N PHE A 357 -0.33 -5.61 15.75
CA PHE A 357 -1.02 -4.71 16.67
C PHE A 357 -2.55 -4.89 16.61
N ASP A 358 -3.14 -4.93 15.41
CA ASP A 358 -4.58 -5.09 15.22
C ASP A 358 -5.05 -6.48 15.72
N ARG A 359 -4.24 -7.53 15.49
CA ARG A 359 -4.50 -8.87 16.03
C ARG A 359 -4.40 -8.91 17.55
N GLN A 360 -3.36 -8.34 18.15
CA GLN A 360 -3.22 -8.30 19.62
C GLN A 360 -4.36 -7.50 20.25
N SER A 361 -4.73 -6.36 19.68
CA SER A 361 -5.80 -5.50 20.19
C SER A 361 -7.18 -6.16 20.11
N SER A 362 -7.46 -6.91 19.04
CA SER A 362 -8.73 -7.64 18.88
C SER A 362 -8.79 -8.91 19.74
N CYS A 363 -7.65 -9.54 19.99
CA CYS A 363 -7.55 -10.78 20.77
C CYS A 363 -7.40 -10.57 22.27
N ASP A 364 -6.74 -9.48 22.69
CA ASP A 364 -6.51 -9.07 24.07
C ASP A 364 -6.82 -7.56 24.30
N PRO A 365 -8.10 -7.16 24.20
CA PRO A 365 -8.57 -5.80 24.50
C PRO A 365 -8.13 -5.25 25.85
N GLU A 366 -7.96 -6.09 26.88
CA GLU A 366 -7.56 -5.64 28.22
C GLU A 366 -6.18 -4.97 28.22
N ARG A 367 -5.30 -5.41 27.30
CA ARG A 367 -3.94 -4.85 27.14
C ARG A 367 -3.81 -3.92 25.94
N GLN A 368 -4.91 -3.53 25.30
CA GLN A 368 -4.90 -2.66 24.12
C GLN A 368 -4.10 -1.37 24.34
N ALA A 369 -4.26 -0.72 25.49
CA ALA A 369 -3.50 0.50 25.85
C ALA A 369 -1.98 0.26 25.93
N TYR A 370 -1.55 -0.95 26.30
CA TYR A 370 -0.14 -1.32 26.30
C TYR A 370 0.37 -1.66 24.90
N TYR A 371 -0.41 -2.37 24.08
CA TYR A 371 -0.02 -2.60 22.68
C TYR A 371 0.11 -1.32 21.89
N PHE A 372 -0.70 -0.32 22.23
CA PHE A 372 -0.58 1.00 21.62
C PHE A 372 0.70 1.72 22.04
N GLU A 373 1.11 1.61 23.32
CA GLU A 373 2.43 2.06 23.79
C GLU A 373 3.56 1.35 23.01
N CYS A 374 3.44 0.03 22.80
CA CYS A 374 4.42 -0.72 22.01
C CYS A 374 4.54 -0.17 20.59
N LEU A 375 3.39 0.07 19.94
CA LEU A 375 3.35 0.63 18.59
C LEU A 375 3.98 2.03 18.54
N GLN A 376 3.70 2.90 19.51
CA GLN A 376 4.31 4.23 19.62
C GLN A 376 5.83 4.15 19.71
N VAL A 377 6.37 3.32 20.61
CA VAL A 377 7.83 3.18 20.79
C VAL A 377 8.50 2.62 19.53
N ILE A 378 7.85 1.65 18.87
CA ILE A 378 8.37 1.06 17.64
C ILE A 378 8.31 2.09 16.49
N ALA A 379 7.22 2.84 16.36
CA ALA A 379 7.06 3.89 15.35
C ALA A 379 8.09 5.00 15.54
N GLU A 380 8.32 5.45 16.79
CA GLU A 380 9.37 6.43 17.13
C GLU A 380 10.77 5.90 16.79
N SER A 381 11.05 4.63 17.10
CA SER A 381 12.36 4.02 16.79
C SER A 381 12.60 3.83 15.29
N ARG A 382 11.55 3.56 14.50
CA ARG A 382 11.69 3.32 13.06
C ARG A 382 11.63 4.60 12.24
N GLY A 383 10.89 5.61 12.70
CA GLY A 383 10.73 6.89 11.99
C GLY A 383 9.97 6.78 10.67
N THR A 384 9.27 5.67 10.43
CA THR A 384 8.56 5.36 9.19
C THR A 384 7.20 6.05 9.14
N GLU A 385 6.86 6.68 8.03
CA GLU A 385 5.60 7.41 7.85
C GLU A 385 4.37 6.51 8.07
N GLN A 386 4.41 5.24 7.65
CA GLN A 386 3.31 4.30 7.81
C GLN A 386 2.92 4.10 9.30
N LEU A 387 3.87 3.67 10.13
CA LEU A 387 3.60 3.46 11.56
C LEU A 387 3.26 4.76 12.30
N GLN A 388 3.88 5.88 11.92
CA GLN A 388 3.55 7.19 12.47
C GLN A 388 2.11 7.59 12.14
N THR A 389 1.68 7.38 10.89
CA THR A 389 0.29 7.62 10.45
C THR A 389 -0.68 6.72 11.21
N LYS A 390 -0.36 5.44 11.41
CA LYS A 390 -1.18 4.53 12.22
C LYS A 390 -1.31 5.02 13.66
N VAL A 391 -0.22 5.49 14.29
CA VAL A 391 -0.25 6.04 15.65
C VAL A 391 -1.15 7.28 15.72
N VAL A 392 -1.02 8.21 14.77
CA VAL A 392 -1.87 9.40 14.68
C VAL A 392 -3.34 9.04 14.47
N MET A 393 -3.64 8.07 13.59
CA MET A 393 -5.00 7.57 13.40
C MET A 393 -5.59 6.98 14.68
N LEU A 394 -4.83 6.16 15.42
CA LEU A 394 -5.30 5.57 16.67
C LEU A 394 -5.55 6.63 17.76
N HIS A 395 -4.72 7.67 17.82
CA HIS A 395 -4.98 8.83 18.67
C HIS A 395 -6.28 9.56 18.28
N SER A 396 -6.55 9.74 16.98
CA SER A 396 -7.80 10.35 16.51
C SER A 396 -9.04 9.51 16.81
N GLN A 397 -8.87 8.19 16.99
CA GLN A 397 -9.91 7.25 17.42
C GLN A 397 -10.04 7.18 18.95
N ASP A 398 -9.51 8.18 19.67
CA ASP A 398 -9.53 8.28 21.14
C ASP A 398 -8.82 7.10 21.85
N LEU A 399 -7.91 6.37 21.18
CA LEU A 399 -7.11 5.35 21.85
C LEU A 399 -5.99 6.01 22.67
N VAL A 400 -5.86 5.63 23.95
CA VAL A 400 -4.88 6.20 24.89
C VAL A 400 -3.94 5.12 25.38
N SER A 401 -2.63 5.32 25.21
CA SER A 401 -1.63 4.39 25.71
C SER A 401 -1.33 4.60 27.20
N ARG A 402 -0.65 3.64 27.83
CA ARG A 402 -0.15 3.82 29.22
C ARG A 402 0.86 4.97 29.33
N ARG A 403 1.66 5.19 28.28
CA ARG A 403 2.64 6.29 28.20
C ARG A 403 1.92 7.63 28.14
N ASP A 404 0.89 7.76 27.33
CA ASP A 404 0.06 8.96 27.21
C ASP A 404 -0.61 9.29 28.54
N LEU A 405 -1.16 8.27 29.21
CA LEU A 405 -1.82 8.43 30.49
C LEU A 405 -0.85 8.89 31.59
N SER A 406 0.35 8.29 31.64
CA SER A 406 1.40 8.68 32.59
C SER A 406 1.90 10.11 32.34
N ALA A 407 2.07 10.47 31.07
CA ALA A 407 2.42 11.83 30.67
C ALA A 407 1.33 12.83 31.07
N ALA A 408 0.06 12.49 30.85
CA ALA A 408 -1.09 13.32 31.21
C ALA A 408 -1.19 13.56 32.73
N PHE A 409 -1.06 12.51 33.57
CA PHE A 409 -1.06 12.68 35.02
C PHE A 409 0.08 13.58 35.51
N ARG A 410 1.29 13.39 34.98
CA ARG A 410 2.46 14.24 35.29
C ARG A 410 2.23 15.67 34.83
N TYR A 411 1.67 15.84 33.64
CA TYR A 411 1.36 17.13 33.05
C TYR A 411 0.25 17.88 33.79
N LEU A 412 -0.64 17.21 34.54
CA LEU A 412 -1.61 17.86 35.44
C LEU A 412 -1.13 17.95 36.90
N GLY A 413 0.05 17.40 37.23
CA GLY A 413 0.60 17.44 38.57
C GLY A 413 -0.16 16.55 39.55
N VAL A 414 -0.93 15.60 39.02
CA VAL A 414 -1.71 14.64 39.81
C VAL A 414 -0.74 13.60 40.36
N GLN A 415 -0.62 13.52 41.68
CA GLN A 415 0.20 12.51 42.32
C GLN A 415 -0.54 11.17 42.30
N VAL A 416 -0.12 10.27 41.41
CA VAL A 416 -0.65 8.90 41.36
C VAL A 416 -0.23 8.18 42.65
N PRO A 417 -1.17 7.68 43.47
CA PRO A 417 -0.82 7.08 44.76
C PRO A 417 -0.10 5.76 44.54
N LYS A 418 0.89 5.45 45.38
CA LYS A 418 1.56 4.13 45.36
C LYS A 418 0.54 3.05 45.74
N VAL A 419 0.73 1.84 45.19
CA VAL A 419 -0.10 0.66 45.46
C VAL A 419 -0.35 0.51 46.98
N GLY A 420 -1.62 0.56 47.41
CA GLY A 420 -2.03 0.50 48.82
C GLY A 420 -2.51 1.81 49.46
N SER A 421 -2.53 2.93 48.72
CA SER A 421 -3.07 4.22 49.18
C SER A 421 -4.56 4.40 48.79
N THR A 422 -5.24 5.40 49.35
CA THR A 422 -6.62 5.77 48.97
C THR A 422 -6.77 5.96 47.44
N PRO A 423 -7.85 5.43 46.83
CA PRO A 423 -8.06 5.52 45.39
C PRO A 423 -8.18 6.98 44.96
N LEU A 424 -7.53 7.31 43.84
CA LEU A 424 -7.54 8.65 43.28
C LEU A 424 -8.95 8.99 42.78
N THR A 425 -9.59 10.01 43.36
CA THR A 425 -10.95 10.44 43.03
C THR A 425 -10.97 11.37 41.83
N ASP A 426 -12.08 11.38 41.09
CA ASP A 426 -12.24 12.28 39.95
C ASP A 426 -12.27 13.75 40.39
N GLU A 427 -12.80 14.06 41.57
CA GLU A 427 -12.73 15.38 42.21
C GLU A 427 -11.29 15.88 42.37
N TYR A 428 -10.40 15.03 42.88
CA TYR A 428 -9.00 15.43 43.07
C TYR A 428 -8.30 15.73 41.73
N ILE A 429 -8.58 14.94 40.69
CA ILE A 429 -8.06 15.20 39.33
C ILE A 429 -8.59 16.55 38.81
N LEU A 430 -9.89 16.84 39.01
CA LEU A 430 -10.50 18.10 38.61
C LEU A 430 -9.94 19.29 39.37
N ASP A 431 -9.69 19.15 40.66
CA ASP A 431 -9.10 20.21 41.49
C ASP A 431 -7.68 20.53 41.01
N CYS A 432 -6.87 19.52 40.72
CA CYS A 432 -5.54 19.68 40.14
C CYS A 432 -5.59 20.36 38.76
N PHE A 433 -6.52 19.93 37.88
CA PHE A 433 -6.74 20.55 36.58
C PHE A 433 -7.16 22.02 36.72
N THR A 434 -8.15 22.32 37.57
CA THR A 434 -8.71 23.66 37.77
C THR A 434 -7.66 24.62 38.34
N ALA A 435 -6.86 24.15 39.29
CA ALA A 435 -5.75 24.92 39.85
C ALA A 435 -4.74 25.34 38.76
N ARG A 436 -4.42 24.42 37.83
CA ARG A 436 -3.50 24.69 36.70
C ARG A 436 -4.13 25.50 35.57
N GLN A 437 -5.45 25.47 35.42
CA GLN A 437 -6.18 26.17 34.35
C GLN A 437 -6.34 27.67 34.61
N SER A 438 -6.38 28.09 35.89
CA SER A 438 -6.81 29.42 36.31
C SER A 438 -5.88 30.61 35.95
N SER A 439 -4.70 30.37 35.37
CA SER A 439 -3.68 31.43 35.17
C SER A 439 -2.62 31.12 34.10
N VAL A 440 -2.96 30.34 33.07
CA VAL A 440 -2.03 29.91 32.01
C VAL A 440 -2.43 30.41 30.62
N SER A 441 -1.46 30.51 29.70
CA SER A 441 -1.70 30.93 28.32
C SER A 441 -2.60 29.95 27.55
N THR A 442 -3.23 30.41 26.47
CA THR A 442 -4.19 29.63 25.66
C THR A 442 -3.65 28.28 25.20
N ALA A 443 -2.39 28.22 24.76
CA ALA A 443 -1.73 26.97 24.35
C ALA A 443 -1.53 25.98 25.52
N VAL A 444 -1.16 26.48 26.71
CA VAL A 444 -0.98 25.65 27.92
C VAL A 444 -2.33 25.17 28.45
N ALA A 445 -3.36 26.03 28.35
CA ALA A 445 -4.73 25.71 28.70
C ALA A 445 -5.33 24.61 27.82
N GLU A 446 -4.94 24.54 26.54
CA GLU A 446 -5.34 23.48 25.61
C GLU A 446 -4.63 22.15 25.92
N GLN A 447 -3.31 22.20 26.17
CA GLN A 447 -2.55 21.02 26.60
C GLN A 447 -3.08 20.45 27.93
N ASN A 448 -3.53 21.29 28.87
CA ASN A 448 -4.17 20.84 30.12
C ASN A 448 -5.48 20.08 29.82
N ARG A 449 -6.27 20.53 28.85
CA ARG A 449 -7.53 19.89 28.45
C ARG A 449 -7.28 18.55 27.77
N GLU A 450 -6.32 18.49 26.85
CA GLU A 450 -5.92 17.26 26.18
C GLU A 450 -5.42 16.22 27.19
N ALA A 451 -4.61 16.64 28.17
CA ALA A 451 -4.18 15.78 29.26
C ALA A 451 -5.35 15.26 30.11
N LEU A 452 -6.33 16.13 30.43
CA LEU A 452 -7.52 15.71 31.17
C LEU A 452 -8.40 14.76 30.35
N GLN A 453 -8.50 14.95 29.03
CA GLN A 453 -9.26 14.07 28.12
C GLN A 453 -8.65 12.67 28.09
N LYS A 454 -7.33 12.56 27.98
CA LYS A 454 -6.62 11.27 28.03
C LYS A 454 -6.89 10.52 29.33
N ILE A 455 -6.88 11.22 30.47
CA ILE A 455 -7.22 10.64 31.78
C ILE A 455 -8.70 10.24 31.85
N ALA A 456 -9.60 11.06 31.29
CA ALA A 456 -11.03 10.81 31.28
C ALA A 456 -11.40 9.55 30.50
N ILE A 457 -10.82 9.38 29.31
CA ILE A 457 -11.03 8.21 28.44
C ILE A 457 -10.53 6.95 29.15
N ALA A 458 -9.29 6.97 29.66
CA ALA A 458 -8.70 5.81 30.31
C ALA A 458 -9.47 5.37 31.57
N ARG A 459 -10.09 6.31 32.30
CA ARG A 459 -10.92 6.02 33.48
C ARG A 459 -12.39 5.77 33.15
N SER A 460 -12.79 5.91 31.89
CA SER A 460 -14.20 5.95 31.47
C SER A 460 -15.06 6.94 32.29
N SER A 461 -14.45 8.04 32.74
CA SER A 461 -15.13 9.03 33.61
C SER A 461 -15.82 10.09 32.78
N GLN A 462 -17.15 10.05 32.76
CA GLN A 462 -17.96 11.09 32.11
C GLN A 462 -17.76 12.48 32.74
N LYS A 463 -17.46 12.52 34.05
CA LYS A 463 -17.25 13.79 34.76
C LYS A 463 -15.97 14.48 34.30
N LEU A 464 -14.87 13.74 34.21
CA LEU A 464 -13.60 14.24 33.67
C LEU A 464 -13.70 14.52 32.17
N LEU A 465 -14.47 13.71 31.44
CA LEU A 465 -14.68 13.87 30.00
C LEU A 465 -15.45 15.17 29.71
N LYS A 466 -16.47 15.47 30.51
CA LYS A 466 -17.25 16.72 30.43
C LYS A 466 -16.41 17.95 30.80
N ALA A 467 -15.43 17.79 31.71
CA ALA A 467 -14.54 18.89 32.09
C ALA A 467 -13.36 19.10 31.12
N SER A 468 -12.93 18.06 30.42
CA SER A 468 -11.81 18.11 29.45
C SER A 468 -12.24 18.56 28.07
N LYS A 469 -13.33 17.99 27.55
CA LYS A 469 -14.07 18.59 26.44
C LYS A 469 -14.58 19.91 27.00
N GLN A 470 -14.28 21.05 26.41
CA GLN A 470 -15.03 22.26 26.73
C GLN A 470 -16.50 21.96 26.41
N SER A 471 -17.23 21.47 27.43
CA SER A 471 -18.58 20.99 27.29
C SER A 471 -19.45 22.23 27.28
N VAL A 472 -19.62 22.78 26.09
CA VAL A 472 -20.61 23.82 25.79
C VAL A 472 -21.95 23.18 25.43
N ASP A 473 -22.25 22.06 26.08
CA ASP A 473 -23.41 21.22 25.77
C ASP A 473 -24.67 21.72 26.47
N THR A 474 -24.53 22.48 27.57
CA THR A 474 -25.65 23.13 28.25
C THR A 474 -25.54 24.65 28.18
N TYR A 475 -26.69 25.32 28.27
CA TYR A 475 -26.78 26.78 28.20
C TYR A 475 -25.96 27.49 29.30
N GLU A 476 -25.93 26.92 30.51
CA GLU A 476 -25.18 27.48 31.65
C GLU A 476 -23.67 27.26 31.50
N ASP A 477 -23.27 26.09 30.97
CA ASP A 477 -21.86 25.81 30.67
C ASP A 477 -21.34 26.74 29.56
N ALA A 478 -22.20 27.11 28.59
CA ALA A 478 -21.86 28.01 27.49
C ALA A 478 -21.63 29.46 27.91
N LEU A 479 -22.44 29.97 28.84
CA LEU A 479 -22.27 31.30 29.40
C LEU A 479 -21.04 31.37 30.29
N ALA A 480 -20.83 30.37 31.17
CA ALA A 480 -19.65 30.30 32.03
C ALA A 480 -18.34 30.23 31.23
N TRP A 481 -18.36 29.57 30.07
CA TRP A 481 -17.22 29.47 29.18
C TRP A 481 -16.83 30.82 28.54
N LEU A 482 -17.80 31.64 28.14
CA LEU A 482 -17.54 32.98 27.58
C LEU A 482 -16.91 33.92 28.60
N GLY A 483 -17.24 33.77 29.89
CA GLY A 483 -16.58 34.43 31.00
C GLY A 483 -17.54 34.78 32.14
N PRO A 484 -17.04 35.21 33.31
CA PRO A 484 -17.87 35.55 34.46
C PRO A 484 -18.84 36.73 34.22
N GLU A 485 -18.63 37.51 33.15
CA GLU A 485 -19.48 38.62 32.72
C GLU A 485 -20.66 38.19 31.81
N ALA A 486 -20.62 36.95 31.29
CA ALA A 486 -21.69 36.38 30.47
C ALA A 486 -22.73 35.70 31.37
N THR A 487 -23.90 36.31 31.48
CA THR A 487 -25.04 35.84 32.28
C THR A 487 -26.26 35.62 31.38
N LYS A 488 -27.34 35.06 31.94
CA LYS A 488 -28.58 34.81 31.19
C LYS A 488 -29.19 36.08 30.59
N ASP A 489 -28.90 37.25 31.15
CA ASP A 489 -29.42 38.56 30.73
C ASP A 489 -28.45 39.35 29.85
N THR A 490 -27.26 38.82 29.56
CA THR A 490 -26.26 39.52 28.75
C THR A 490 -26.70 39.64 27.29
N PRO A 491 -26.71 40.84 26.67
CA PRO A 491 -27.11 41.03 25.26
C PRO A 491 -26.20 40.31 24.28
N ASP A 492 -26.75 39.87 23.14
CA ASP A 492 -26.06 39.04 22.15
C ASP A 492 -24.80 39.70 21.56
N ASP A 493 -24.80 41.02 21.36
CA ASP A 493 -23.63 41.76 20.86
C ASP A 493 -22.45 41.70 21.84
N LEU A 494 -22.72 41.71 23.15
CA LEU A 494 -21.68 41.59 24.18
C LEU A 494 -21.18 40.15 24.29
N LEU A 495 -22.05 39.16 24.07
CA LEU A 495 -21.64 37.74 23.99
C LEU A 495 -20.72 37.50 22.78
N LEU A 496 -21.00 38.12 21.64
CA LEU A 496 -20.15 38.07 20.45
C LEU A 496 -18.82 38.79 20.65
N ALA A 497 -18.80 39.90 21.39
CA ALA A 497 -17.56 40.58 21.76
C ALA A 497 -16.69 39.73 22.69
N LEU A 498 -17.29 39.07 23.69
CA LEU A 498 -16.62 38.12 24.57
C LEU A 498 -16.17 36.84 23.83
N ALA A 499 -16.90 36.42 22.81
CA ALA A 499 -16.49 35.33 21.92
C ALA A 499 -15.30 35.71 21.04
N ALA A 500 -15.27 36.94 20.51
CA ALA A 500 -14.20 37.44 19.65
C ALA A 500 -12.86 37.56 20.40
N THR A 501 -12.86 37.91 21.68
CA THR A 501 -11.65 37.96 22.51
C THR A 501 -11.07 36.58 22.82
N LYS A 502 -11.86 35.51 22.70
CA LYS A 502 -11.41 34.12 22.87
C LYS A 502 -11.09 33.40 21.56
N ASN A 503 -11.24 34.08 20.42
CA ASN A 503 -11.14 33.52 19.07
C ASN A 503 -9.72 33.69 18.47
N GLU A 504 -8.68 33.27 19.20
CA GLU A 504 -7.28 33.53 18.82
C GLU A 504 -6.60 32.33 18.11
N SER A 505 -7.04 31.08 18.34
CA SER A 505 -6.46 29.87 17.72
C SER A 505 -7.47 29.04 16.90
N ALA A 506 -6.97 28.12 16.06
CA ALA A 506 -7.81 27.26 15.22
C ALA A 506 -8.66 26.25 16.02
N ALA A 507 -8.16 25.78 17.17
CA ALA A 507 -8.89 24.91 18.08
C ALA A 507 -9.96 25.66 18.89
N ASP A 508 -9.72 26.95 19.18
CA ASP A 508 -10.70 27.80 19.89
C ASP A 508 -11.91 28.14 19.00
N LYS A 509 -11.74 28.25 17.67
CA LYS A 509 -12.82 28.57 16.70
C LYS A 509 -14.00 27.60 16.75
N GLU A 510 -13.72 26.31 16.80
CA GLU A 510 -14.75 25.26 16.82
C GLU A 510 -15.54 25.29 18.13
N ILE A 511 -14.86 25.64 19.23
CA ILE A 511 -15.47 25.67 20.56
C ILE A 511 -16.24 26.97 20.80
N VAL A 512 -15.75 28.13 20.31
CA VAL A 512 -16.51 29.38 20.29
C VAL A 512 -17.80 29.19 19.47
N ALA A 513 -17.71 28.52 18.31
CA ALA A 513 -18.88 28.22 17.48
C ALA A 513 -19.88 27.29 18.21
N LYS A 514 -19.38 26.27 18.91
CA LYS A 514 -20.25 25.40 19.71
C LYS A 514 -20.90 26.14 20.88
N ALA A 515 -20.17 27.03 21.55
CA ALA A 515 -20.66 27.85 22.66
C ALA A 515 -21.79 28.78 22.23
N ILE A 516 -21.53 29.57 21.19
CA ILE A 516 -22.49 30.50 20.63
C ILE A 516 -23.67 29.75 20.02
N GLY A 517 -23.46 28.56 19.41
CA GLY A 517 -24.53 27.69 18.90
C GLY A 517 -25.45 27.11 19.96
N THR A 518 -24.95 26.79 21.15
CA THR A 518 -25.80 26.36 22.28
C THR A 518 -26.60 27.53 22.86
N ILE A 519 -25.98 28.71 23.00
CA ILE A 519 -26.67 29.92 23.46
C ILE A 519 -27.73 30.37 22.44
N ALA A 520 -27.40 30.34 21.15
CA ALA A 520 -28.29 30.75 20.07
C ALA A 520 -29.52 29.85 19.97
N ARG A 521 -29.38 28.54 20.17
CA ARG A 521 -30.50 27.58 20.18
C ARG A 521 -31.44 27.80 21.37
N GLU A 522 -30.89 27.98 22.58
CA GLU A 522 -31.71 28.19 23.78
C GLU A 522 -32.44 29.54 23.75
N ARG A 523 -31.76 30.61 23.30
CA ARG A 523 -32.33 31.95 23.19
C ARG A 523 -33.16 32.18 21.92
N ARG A 524 -33.08 31.26 20.95
CA ARG A 524 -33.58 31.45 19.58
C ARG A 524 -33.06 32.75 18.94
N SER A 525 -31.77 33.05 19.16
CA SER A 525 -31.16 34.29 18.69
C SER A 525 -30.70 34.16 17.24
N ASN A 526 -31.32 34.96 16.35
CA ASN A 526 -30.94 35.04 14.95
C ASN A 526 -29.56 35.71 14.76
N ALA A 527 -29.20 36.65 15.65
CA ALA A 527 -27.91 37.35 15.58
C ALA A 527 -26.73 36.40 15.87
N LEU A 528 -26.86 35.57 16.92
CA LEU A 528 -25.85 34.57 17.27
C LEU A 528 -25.76 33.44 16.23
N ASN A 529 -26.91 33.00 15.68
CA ASN A 529 -26.93 31.99 14.59
C ASN A 529 -26.28 32.51 13.30
N ASN A 530 -26.47 33.78 12.95
CA ASN A 530 -25.84 34.36 11.76
C ASN A 530 -24.32 34.50 11.90
N TRP A 531 -23.81 34.77 13.10
CA TRP A 531 -22.37 34.79 13.36
C TRP A 531 -21.74 33.40 13.15
N LEU A 532 -22.43 32.33 13.54
CA LEU A 532 -21.96 30.94 13.35
C LEU A 532 -21.83 30.54 11.89
N LEU A 533 -22.68 31.10 11.02
CA LEU A 533 -22.70 30.80 9.59
C LEU A 533 -21.67 31.60 8.80
N THR A 534 -21.32 32.81 9.28
CA THR A 534 -20.56 33.79 8.47
C THR A 534 -19.17 34.12 9.01
N GLY A 535 -18.85 33.78 10.27
CA GLY A 535 -17.53 33.94 10.88
C GLY A 535 -17.07 35.39 11.11
N ASN A 536 -17.89 36.38 10.80
CA ASN A 536 -17.60 37.81 10.97
C ASN A 536 -18.58 38.43 11.97
N SER A 537 -18.06 39.10 13.00
CA SER A 537 -18.87 39.99 13.88
C SER A 537 -19.34 41.25 13.15
N ALA A 538 -18.68 41.59 12.04
CA ALA A 538 -19.09 42.65 11.12
C ALA A 538 -19.84 42.04 9.92
N GLY A 539 -20.92 41.30 10.17
CA GLY A 539 -21.42 40.37 9.15
C GLY A 539 -22.91 40.17 9.04
N TYR A 540 -23.76 40.95 9.71
CA TYR A 540 -25.08 41.19 9.10
C TYR A 540 -24.82 42.04 7.86
N GLU A 541 -24.56 41.40 6.72
CA GLU A 541 -24.82 42.02 5.43
C GLU A 541 -26.33 42.16 5.36
N MET A 542 -26.78 43.33 5.83
CA MET A 542 -28.16 43.78 5.67
C MET A 542 -28.53 43.55 4.22
N SER A 543 -29.51 42.69 3.94
CA SER A 543 -29.91 42.48 2.55
C SER A 543 -30.34 43.81 1.93
N VAL A 544 -30.26 43.93 0.61
CA VAL A 544 -30.65 45.18 -0.09
C VAL A 544 -32.07 45.60 0.33
N ASP A 545 -32.98 44.65 0.48
CA ASP A 545 -34.37 44.89 0.88
C ASP A 545 -34.50 45.30 2.36
N GLU A 546 -33.70 44.70 3.25
CA GLU A 546 -33.66 45.13 4.65
C GLU A 546 -33.04 46.52 4.80
N ALA A 547 -32.04 46.84 3.98
CA ALA A 547 -31.40 48.15 3.95
C ALA A 547 -32.34 49.24 3.41
N LEU A 548 -33.11 48.95 2.35
CA LEU A 548 -34.15 49.83 1.82
C LEU A 548 -35.27 50.08 2.83
N ARG A 549 -35.76 49.02 3.49
CA ARG A 549 -36.76 49.14 4.56
C ARG A 549 -36.23 49.92 5.76
N TYR A 550 -34.96 49.75 6.11
CA TYR A 550 -34.34 50.44 7.24
C TYR A 550 -34.30 51.97 7.05
N ILE A 551 -34.04 52.43 5.81
CA ILE A 551 -34.06 53.84 5.43
C ILE A 551 -35.45 54.37 5.05
N GLY A 552 -36.51 53.56 5.16
CA GLY A 552 -37.89 53.98 4.94
C GLY A 552 -38.37 53.94 3.49
N VAL A 553 -37.72 53.16 2.63
CA VAL A 553 -38.08 52.98 1.23
C VAL A 553 -38.79 51.64 1.05
N GLU A 554 -40.04 51.68 0.61
CA GLU A 554 -40.88 50.48 0.40
C GLU A 554 -40.81 49.91 -1.03
N GLN A 555 -40.20 50.65 -1.96
CA GLN A 555 -40.02 50.25 -3.36
C GLN A 555 -38.75 49.41 -3.54
N ARG A 556 -38.71 48.56 -4.57
CA ARG A 556 -37.53 47.75 -4.89
C ARG A 556 -36.41 48.60 -5.50
N LEU A 557 -35.15 48.17 -5.34
CA LEU A 557 -33.96 48.95 -5.74
C LEU A 557 -33.94 49.32 -7.25
N ASP A 558 -34.53 48.47 -8.09
CA ASP A 558 -34.63 48.58 -9.55
C ASP A 558 -35.66 49.62 -10.04
N GLU A 559 -36.54 50.12 -9.17
CA GLU A 559 -37.63 51.05 -9.52
C GLU A 559 -37.39 52.50 -9.07
N LEU A 560 -36.27 52.77 -8.40
CA LEU A 560 -36.00 54.04 -7.72
C LEU A 560 -35.08 54.99 -8.52
N ASP A 561 -35.46 56.27 -8.59
CA ASP A 561 -34.62 57.33 -9.17
C ASP A 561 -33.46 57.68 -8.23
N ALA A 562 -32.24 57.73 -8.78
CA ALA A 562 -31.01 58.02 -8.04
C ALA A 562 -31.05 59.38 -7.30
N ALA A 563 -31.78 60.37 -7.83
CA ALA A 563 -31.95 61.66 -7.16
C ALA A 563 -32.85 61.56 -5.91
N VAL A 564 -33.87 60.70 -5.97
CA VAL A 564 -34.78 60.43 -4.85
C VAL A 564 -34.07 59.60 -3.77
N LEU A 565 -33.24 58.64 -4.18
CA LEU A 565 -32.46 57.80 -3.27
C LEU A 565 -31.43 58.62 -2.47
N SER A 566 -30.79 59.60 -3.10
CA SER A 566 -29.85 60.49 -2.42
C SER A 566 -30.54 61.36 -1.35
N MET A 567 -31.76 61.82 -1.64
CA MET A 567 -32.57 62.60 -0.69
C MET A 567 -33.06 61.74 0.48
N GLN A 568 -33.35 60.45 0.23
CA GLN A 568 -33.69 59.44 1.25
C GLN A 568 -32.48 59.09 2.13
N PHE A 569 -31.27 58.99 1.57
CA PHE A 569 -30.05 58.79 2.36
C PHE A 569 -29.76 59.95 3.30
N ASP A 570 -29.94 61.19 2.82
CA ASP A 570 -29.75 62.39 3.64
C ASP A 570 -30.82 62.50 4.73
N GLY A 571 -32.08 62.15 4.41
CA GLY A 571 -33.16 62.01 5.39
C GLY A 571 -32.85 60.96 6.46
N ALA A 572 -32.42 59.76 6.05
CA ALA A 572 -32.07 58.66 6.95
C ALA A 572 -30.89 59.01 7.87
N ARG A 573 -29.87 59.70 7.37
CA ARG A 573 -28.73 60.21 8.18
C ARG A 573 -29.16 61.24 9.22
N THR A 574 -30.20 62.01 8.93
CA THR A 574 -30.73 63.05 9.83
C THR A 574 -31.67 62.46 10.88
N ASP A 575 -32.57 61.58 10.46
CA ASP A 575 -33.61 61.00 11.34
C ASP A 575 -33.06 59.87 12.23
N LYS A 576 -32.07 59.11 11.74
CA LYS A 576 -31.43 58.00 12.47
C LYS A 576 -29.90 58.03 12.28
N PRO A 577 -29.17 58.96 12.90
CA PRO A 577 -27.71 59.01 12.78
C PRO A 577 -27.05 57.82 13.50
N GLY A 578 -26.16 57.09 12.82
CA GLY A 578 -25.43 55.97 13.42
C GLY A 578 -24.77 55.04 12.40
N GLU A 579 -23.91 54.14 12.90
CA GLU A 579 -23.12 53.20 12.08
C GLU A 579 -24.01 52.23 11.28
N GLN A 580 -25.18 51.87 11.82
CA GLN A 580 -26.15 51.03 11.09
C GLN A 580 -26.76 51.72 9.87
N THR A 581 -26.99 53.03 9.93
CA THR A 581 -27.50 53.81 8.79
C THR A 581 -26.44 53.95 7.71
N GLU A 582 -25.19 54.24 8.08
CA GLU A 582 -24.08 54.23 7.11
C GLU A 582 -23.84 52.83 6.53
N LYS A 583 -24.04 51.78 7.33
CA LYS A 583 -23.97 50.39 6.85
C LYS A 583 -25.11 50.06 5.89
N ALA A 584 -26.34 50.48 6.16
CA ALA A 584 -27.49 50.32 5.24
C ALA A 584 -27.19 51.00 3.89
N ILE A 585 -26.71 52.25 3.95
CA ILE A 585 -26.37 53.02 2.76
C ILE A 585 -25.20 52.37 2.02
N ARG A 586 -24.16 51.92 2.73
CA ARG A 586 -23.00 51.25 2.13
C ARG A 586 -23.34 49.88 1.54
N THR A 587 -24.28 49.14 2.13
CA THR A 587 -24.76 47.88 1.56
C THR A 587 -25.60 48.11 0.31
N ILE A 588 -26.47 49.13 0.29
CA ILE A 588 -27.18 49.55 -0.91
C ILE A 588 -26.17 50.00 -2.00
N GLN A 589 -25.15 50.76 -1.62
CA GLN A 589 -24.06 51.18 -2.52
C GLN A 589 -23.18 50.01 -2.99
N LYS A 590 -22.92 48.99 -2.15
CA LYS A 590 -22.14 47.80 -2.49
C LYS A 590 -22.95 46.85 -3.38
N ALA A 591 -24.26 46.73 -3.19
CA ALA A 591 -25.14 46.01 -4.09
C ALA A 591 -25.29 46.72 -5.44
N LEU A 592 -25.22 48.05 -5.47
CA LEU A 592 -25.04 48.84 -6.69
C LEU A 592 -23.64 48.64 -7.33
N ALA A 593 -22.67 48.05 -6.62
CA ALA A 593 -21.26 47.93 -7.06
C ALA A 593 -20.75 46.49 -7.26
N ALA A 594 -21.35 45.46 -6.66
CA ALA A 594 -21.04 44.06 -6.91
C ALA A 594 -21.51 43.70 -8.32
N PRO A 595 -20.67 43.08 -9.18
CA PRO A 595 -21.17 42.57 -10.43
C PRO A 595 -22.04 41.36 -10.12
N SER A 596 -23.34 41.60 -9.94
CA SER A 596 -24.35 40.60 -10.25
C SER A 596 -24.17 40.32 -11.73
N HIS A 597 -23.34 39.31 -12.05
CA HIS A 597 -23.25 38.86 -13.41
C HIS A 597 -24.63 38.29 -13.74
N ALA A 598 -25.27 38.87 -14.75
CA ALA A 598 -26.51 38.33 -15.25
C ALA A 598 -26.31 36.81 -15.46
N PRO A 599 -27.26 35.95 -15.04
CA PRO A 599 -27.11 34.50 -15.20
C PRO A 599 -26.78 34.08 -16.64
N GLU A 600 -27.14 34.91 -17.62
CA GLU A 600 -26.82 34.79 -19.05
C GLU A 600 -25.34 35.01 -19.41
N SER A 601 -24.59 35.80 -18.62
CA SER A 601 -23.20 36.19 -18.90
C SER A 601 -22.15 35.50 -18.03
N TRP A 602 -22.57 34.59 -17.14
CA TRP A 602 -21.67 33.85 -16.24
C TRP A 602 -21.92 32.33 -16.30
N PRO A 603 -20.86 31.50 -16.31
CA PRO A 603 -21.01 30.05 -16.27
C PRO A 603 -21.48 29.58 -14.88
N VAL A 604 -21.99 28.35 -14.82
CA VAL A 604 -22.41 27.70 -13.57
C VAL A 604 -21.33 26.78 -13.01
N GLY A 605 -21.25 26.65 -11.69
CA GLY A 605 -20.47 25.63 -10.99
C GLY A 605 -21.16 24.25 -10.98
N LEU A 606 -20.45 23.22 -10.53
CA LEU A 606 -20.96 21.87 -10.32
C LEU A 606 -20.86 21.42 -8.85
N ILE A 607 -21.98 21.01 -8.26
CA ILE A 607 -22.02 20.53 -6.88
C ILE A 607 -21.41 19.12 -6.81
N SER A 608 -20.36 18.97 -6.00
CA SER A 608 -19.61 17.71 -5.84
C SER A 608 -20.43 16.61 -5.14
N HIS A 609 -20.22 15.35 -5.56
CA HIS A 609 -20.80 14.14 -4.93
C HIS A 609 -19.91 13.55 -3.83
N GLY A 610 -18.93 14.31 -3.35
CA GLY A 610 -17.87 13.85 -2.43
C GLY A 610 -16.74 13.16 -3.20
N ASN A 611 -15.51 13.68 -3.08
CA ASN A 611 -14.30 13.21 -3.78
C ASN A 611 -14.41 13.10 -5.32
N THR A 612 -15.35 13.81 -5.96
CA THR A 612 -15.57 13.78 -7.43
C THR A 612 -15.10 15.06 -8.14
N CYS A 613 -14.28 15.88 -7.50
CA CYS A 613 -13.81 17.17 -8.05
C CYS A 613 -13.02 17.03 -9.37
N TYR A 614 -12.33 15.90 -9.58
CA TYR A 614 -11.66 15.61 -10.86
C TYR A 614 -12.67 15.37 -12.00
N LEU A 615 -13.79 14.70 -11.72
CA LEU A 615 -14.87 14.50 -12.69
C LEU A 615 -15.58 15.83 -12.97
N ASN A 616 -15.88 16.63 -11.93
CA ASN A 616 -16.47 17.96 -12.11
C ASN A 616 -15.61 18.86 -13.00
N SER A 617 -14.28 18.85 -12.76
CA SER A 617 -13.33 19.57 -13.61
C SER A 617 -13.42 19.10 -15.07
N LEU A 618 -13.48 17.79 -15.33
CA LEU A 618 -13.65 17.26 -16.69
C LEU A 618 -14.99 17.66 -17.33
N LEU A 619 -16.09 17.62 -16.57
CA LEU A 619 -17.42 18.00 -17.06
C LEU A 619 -17.47 19.49 -17.44
N GLN A 620 -16.88 20.36 -16.62
CA GLN A 620 -16.74 21.79 -16.92
C GLN A 620 -15.87 22.04 -18.16
N TYR A 621 -14.76 21.29 -18.29
CA TYR A 621 -13.93 21.33 -19.49
C TYR A 621 -14.71 20.92 -20.75
N TYR A 622 -15.44 19.81 -20.71
CA TYR A 622 -16.26 19.36 -21.85
C TYR A 622 -17.34 20.36 -22.24
N PHE A 623 -17.98 21.00 -21.25
CA PHE A 623 -18.96 22.04 -21.50
C PHE A 623 -18.33 23.31 -22.08
N GLY A 624 -17.14 23.69 -21.63
CA GLY A 624 -16.41 24.88 -22.09
C GLY A 624 -15.79 24.71 -23.49
N MET A 625 -15.50 23.49 -23.93
CA MET A 625 -15.04 23.20 -25.29
C MET A 625 -16.25 23.12 -26.24
N LYS A 626 -16.51 24.20 -26.98
CA LYS A 626 -17.70 24.33 -27.84
C LYS A 626 -17.90 23.15 -28.80
N PRO A 627 -16.89 22.67 -29.56
CA PRO A 627 -17.09 21.54 -30.47
C PRO A 627 -17.48 20.25 -29.75
N PHE A 628 -16.96 20.01 -28.54
CA PHE A 628 -17.30 18.85 -27.74
C PHE A 628 -18.75 18.98 -27.22
N ARG A 629 -19.08 20.12 -26.61
CA ARG A 629 -20.43 20.42 -26.13
C ARG A 629 -21.47 20.29 -27.25
N ASP A 630 -21.20 20.84 -28.42
CA ASP A 630 -22.12 20.81 -29.56
C ASP A 630 -22.34 19.38 -30.09
N ILE A 631 -21.32 18.52 -30.06
CA ILE A 631 -21.45 17.09 -30.37
C ILE A 631 -22.37 16.39 -29.36
N ILE A 632 -22.23 16.67 -28.06
CA ILE A 632 -23.06 16.05 -27.02
C ILE A 632 -24.50 16.57 -27.07
N LEU A 633 -24.70 17.88 -27.23
CA LEU A 633 -26.04 18.47 -27.33
C LEU A 633 -26.81 17.95 -28.57
N ASN A 634 -26.09 17.61 -29.64
CA ASN A 634 -26.65 17.07 -30.88
C ASN A 634 -26.31 15.59 -31.08
N TYR A 635 -26.08 14.83 -30.01
CA TYR A 635 -25.52 13.47 -30.09
C TYR A 635 -26.37 12.50 -30.92
N ASP A 636 -27.67 12.73 -31.02
CA ASP A 636 -28.57 11.96 -31.88
C ASP A 636 -28.19 11.98 -33.37
N GLN A 637 -27.50 13.02 -33.85
CA GLN A 637 -26.97 13.09 -35.22
C GLN A 637 -25.70 12.23 -35.40
N TYR A 638 -25.02 11.94 -34.29
CA TYR A 638 -23.74 11.22 -34.27
C TYR A 638 -23.90 9.77 -33.81
N LYS A 639 -25.00 9.38 -33.15
CA LYS A 639 -25.20 8.02 -32.62
C LYS A 639 -25.34 6.99 -33.74
N LEU A 640 -24.88 5.76 -33.48
CA LEU A 640 -25.11 4.63 -34.37
C LEU A 640 -26.59 4.20 -34.35
N ASP A 641 -27.22 4.08 -35.52
CA ASP A 641 -28.58 3.55 -35.62
C ASP A 641 -28.59 2.02 -35.44
N LEU A 642 -29.19 1.58 -34.34
CA LEU A 642 -29.30 0.17 -33.98
C LEU A 642 -30.40 -0.56 -34.75
N HIS A 643 -31.32 0.15 -35.42
CA HIS A 643 -32.33 -0.46 -36.29
C HIS A 643 -31.71 -0.89 -37.63
N GLU A 644 -30.77 -0.11 -38.16
CA GLU A 644 -30.10 -0.40 -39.43
C GLU A 644 -28.86 -1.30 -39.26
N THR A 645 -28.13 -1.16 -38.15
CA THR A 645 -26.85 -1.85 -37.94
C THR A 645 -26.79 -2.46 -36.54
N LYS A 646 -26.98 -3.79 -36.46
CA LYS A 646 -26.94 -4.53 -35.19
C LYS A 646 -25.53 -4.69 -34.59
N GLU A 647 -24.49 -4.58 -35.41
CA GLU A 647 -23.09 -4.78 -35.00
C GLU A 647 -22.16 -3.73 -35.60
N LYS A 648 -21.23 -3.23 -34.79
CA LYS A 648 -20.22 -2.27 -35.21
C LYS A 648 -18.93 -2.99 -35.58
N LYS A 649 -18.58 -2.98 -36.87
CA LYS A 649 -17.38 -3.63 -37.40
C LYS A 649 -16.07 -2.96 -36.97
N HIS A 650 -16.13 -1.66 -36.67
CA HIS A 650 -14.97 -0.83 -36.35
C HIS A 650 -14.56 -0.94 -34.88
N CYS A 651 -13.26 -0.81 -34.61
CA CYS A 651 -12.76 -0.77 -33.24
C CYS A 651 -12.67 0.67 -32.70
N VAL A 652 -12.76 0.82 -31.39
CA VAL A 652 -12.46 2.07 -30.67
C VAL A 652 -11.44 1.73 -29.58
N GLY A 653 -10.33 2.47 -29.53
CA GLY A 653 -9.19 2.14 -28.68
C GLY A 653 -8.57 0.77 -29.00
N GLY A 654 -8.59 0.34 -30.26
CA GLY A 654 -8.07 -0.96 -30.70
C GLY A 654 -8.92 -2.18 -30.30
N ARG A 655 -10.13 -1.97 -29.74
CA ARG A 655 -11.04 -3.05 -29.29
C ARG A 655 -12.34 -3.06 -30.09
N HIS A 656 -12.83 -4.25 -30.42
CA HIS A 656 -14.18 -4.41 -30.98
C HIS A 656 -15.24 -4.07 -29.94
N ILE A 657 -16.33 -3.45 -30.39
CA ILE A 657 -17.37 -2.93 -29.51
C ILE A 657 -18.60 -3.84 -29.59
N SER A 658 -19.05 -4.33 -28.42
CA SER A 658 -20.27 -5.11 -28.27
C SER A 658 -21.53 -4.24 -28.35
N ALA A 659 -22.68 -4.86 -28.63
CA ALA A 659 -23.96 -4.16 -28.65
C ALA A 659 -24.32 -3.51 -27.29
N ILE A 660 -23.88 -4.10 -26.17
CA ILE A 660 -24.09 -3.56 -24.82
C ILE A 660 -23.27 -2.27 -24.64
N GLU A 661 -22.02 -2.25 -25.10
CA GLU A 661 -21.15 -1.07 -25.05
C GLU A 661 -21.67 0.08 -25.91
N ILE A 662 -22.24 -0.22 -27.09
CA ILE A 662 -22.87 0.79 -27.94
C ILE A 662 -24.05 1.45 -27.20
N LYS A 663 -24.99 0.65 -26.68
CA LYS A 663 -26.16 1.15 -25.94
C LYS A 663 -25.74 1.94 -24.70
N SER A 664 -24.71 1.47 -23.99
CA SER A 664 -24.18 2.17 -22.82
C SER A 664 -23.56 3.52 -23.20
N GLY A 665 -22.75 3.58 -24.25
CA GLY A 665 -22.18 4.83 -24.75
C GLY A 665 -23.23 5.85 -25.16
N GLN A 666 -24.31 5.40 -25.82
CA GLN A 666 -25.45 6.25 -26.17
C GLN A 666 -26.21 6.76 -24.94
N ARG A 667 -26.34 5.93 -23.90
CA ARG A 667 -26.97 6.36 -22.64
C ARG A 667 -26.09 7.35 -21.88
N PHE A 668 -24.78 7.12 -21.80
CA PHE A 668 -23.84 8.05 -21.18
C PHE A 668 -23.84 9.42 -21.87
N ALA A 669 -23.94 9.44 -23.21
CA ALA A 669 -24.09 10.69 -23.96
C ALA A 669 -25.40 11.44 -23.63
N ARG A 670 -26.50 10.71 -23.42
CA ARG A 670 -27.79 11.30 -22.98
C ARG A 670 -27.69 11.91 -21.59
N ASP A 671 -27.09 11.19 -20.63
CA ASP A 671 -26.92 11.70 -19.27
C ASP A 671 -26.05 12.99 -19.27
N LEU A 672 -25.03 13.09 -20.15
CA LEU A 672 -24.25 14.31 -20.37
C LEU A 672 -25.06 15.43 -21.06
N GLN A 673 -25.89 15.08 -22.05
CA GLN A 673 -26.77 16.02 -22.73
C GLN A 673 -27.76 16.67 -21.75
N GLU A 674 -28.35 15.88 -20.86
CA GLU A 674 -29.25 16.35 -19.79
C GLU A 674 -28.51 17.31 -18.84
N LEU A 675 -27.30 16.95 -18.39
CA LEU A 675 -26.48 17.84 -17.57
C LEU A 675 -26.18 19.16 -18.29
N PHE A 676 -25.76 19.12 -19.56
CA PHE A 676 -25.44 20.33 -20.32
C PHE A 676 -26.67 21.22 -20.54
N GLN A 677 -27.84 20.63 -20.77
CA GLN A 677 -29.10 21.38 -20.83
C GLN A 677 -29.43 22.05 -19.48
N CYS A 678 -29.25 21.33 -18.37
CA CYS A 678 -29.40 21.92 -17.03
C CYS A 678 -28.42 23.07 -16.80
N MET A 679 -27.15 22.92 -17.20
CA MET A 679 -26.13 23.98 -17.07
C MET A 679 -26.47 25.22 -17.91
N ILE A 680 -27.10 25.04 -19.08
CA ILE A 680 -27.58 26.14 -19.92
C ILE A 680 -28.75 26.87 -19.25
N LYS A 681 -29.73 26.11 -18.74
CA LYS A 681 -31.05 26.62 -18.30
C LYS A 681 -31.14 27.03 -16.84
N ALA A 682 -30.21 26.58 -15.99
CA ALA A 682 -30.29 26.81 -14.55
C ALA A 682 -30.30 28.30 -14.22
N ARG A 683 -31.15 28.73 -13.29
CA ARG A 683 -31.15 30.13 -12.80
C ARG A 683 -30.07 30.40 -11.75
N GLY A 684 -29.73 29.36 -10.98
CA GLY A 684 -28.77 29.44 -9.88
C GLY A 684 -27.31 29.42 -10.33
N PRO A 685 -26.37 29.69 -9.41
CA PRO A 685 -24.93 29.75 -9.70
C PRO A 685 -24.28 28.37 -9.89
N ALA A 686 -24.95 27.28 -9.51
CA ALA A 686 -24.42 25.93 -9.60
C ALA A 686 -25.51 24.89 -9.93
N VAL A 687 -25.10 23.78 -10.55
CA VAL A 687 -25.95 22.63 -10.90
C VAL A 687 -25.37 21.37 -10.27
N LYS A 688 -26.22 20.43 -9.86
CA LYS A 688 -25.77 19.14 -9.34
C LYS A 688 -25.84 18.08 -10.46
N PRO A 689 -24.73 17.41 -10.81
CA PRO A 689 -24.77 16.24 -11.71
C PRO A 689 -25.68 15.14 -11.17
N GLU A 690 -26.35 14.37 -12.03
CA GLU A 690 -27.14 13.24 -11.56
C GLU A 690 -26.24 12.09 -11.06
N ALA A 691 -26.71 11.39 -10.02
CA ALA A 691 -25.94 10.28 -9.43
C ALA A 691 -25.67 9.16 -10.45
N ASP A 692 -26.60 8.94 -11.38
CA ASP A 692 -26.48 7.96 -12.46
C ASP A 692 -25.34 8.31 -13.43
N LEU A 693 -25.16 9.59 -13.77
CA LEU A 693 -24.05 10.06 -14.62
C LEU A 693 -22.70 9.74 -13.96
N VAL A 694 -22.58 10.05 -12.67
CA VAL A 694 -21.38 9.75 -11.87
C VAL A 694 -21.14 8.23 -11.87
N CYS A 695 -22.17 7.42 -11.67
CA CYS A 695 -22.02 5.96 -11.67
C CYS A 695 -21.63 5.40 -13.03
N ARG A 696 -22.20 5.94 -14.12
CA ARG A 696 -21.83 5.53 -15.48
C ARG A 696 -20.39 5.91 -15.83
N ALA A 697 -19.86 6.98 -15.27
CA ALA A 697 -18.47 7.36 -15.44
C ALA A 697 -17.47 6.33 -14.84
N PHE A 698 -17.84 5.54 -13.83
CA PHE A 698 -16.88 4.67 -13.11
C PHE A 698 -17.10 3.15 -13.25
N LEU A 699 -18.27 2.70 -13.73
CA LEU A 699 -18.57 1.27 -13.82
C LEU A 699 -18.18 0.65 -15.17
N ASN A 700 -17.97 -0.67 -15.20
CA ASN A 700 -17.67 -1.39 -16.45
C ASN A 700 -18.94 -1.62 -17.30
N PRO A 701 -18.83 -1.62 -18.64
CA PRO A 701 -19.88 -1.95 -19.60
C PRO A 701 -20.81 -3.10 -19.22
N GLU A 702 -20.23 -4.21 -18.78
CA GLU A 702 -20.95 -5.45 -18.46
C GLU A 702 -21.84 -5.34 -17.20
N ARG A 703 -21.53 -4.40 -16.30
CA ARG A 703 -22.30 -4.18 -15.06
C ARG A 703 -23.46 -3.19 -15.23
N TYR A 704 -23.55 -2.50 -16.38
CA TYR A 704 -24.65 -1.54 -16.63
C TYR A 704 -26.03 -2.18 -16.77
N GLY A 705 -26.10 -3.47 -17.08
CA GLY A 705 -27.37 -4.22 -17.03
C GLY A 705 -28.03 -4.21 -15.64
N GLN A 706 -27.31 -3.78 -14.60
CA GLN A 706 -27.77 -3.63 -13.22
C GLN A 706 -28.32 -2.24 -12.90
N LEU A 707 -28.15 -1.25 -13.79
CA LEU A 707 -28.48 0.18 -13.57
C LEU A 707 -29.73 0.70 -14.29
N ALA A 708 -30.42 -0.09 -15.12
CA ALA A 708 -31.73 0.34 -15.66
C ALA A 708 -32.63 -0.81 -16.14
N SER A 709 -33.92 -0.67 -15.85
CA SER A 709 -35.07 -1.49 -16.23
C SER A 709 -35.42 -1.49 -17.72
N ASP A 710 -34.83 -0.59 -18.53
CA ASP A 710 -35.42 -0.21 -19.83
C ASP A 710 -34.67 -0.77 -21.05
N VAL A 711 -33.56 -1.50 -20.86
CA VAL A 711 -32.76 -2.04 -21.98
C VAL A 711 -33.43 -3.25 -22.67
N ILE A 712 -34.53 -3.77 -22.10
CA ILE A 712 -35.24 -4.97 -22.58
C ILE A 712 -36.70 -4.64 -23.01
N GLY A 713 -37.11 -3.37 -22.98
CA GLY A 713 -38.53 -2.98 -23.10
C GLY A 713 -39.17 -3.02 -24.51
N ASP A 714 -38.41 -2.86 -25.59
CA ASP A 714 -39.00 -2.44 -26.88
C ASP A 714 -39.05 -3.50 -28.00
N ASP A 715 -38.99 -4.80 -27.68
CA ASP A 715 -39.11 -5.86 -28.72
C ASP A 715 -40.14 -6.95 -28.36
N ALA A 716 -41.21 -6.55 -27.66
CA ALA A 716 -42.37 -7.40 -27.39
C ALA A 716 -43.59 -6.89 -28.15
N GLY A 717 -43.64 -7.17 -29.45
CA GLY A 717 -44.85 -7.02 -30.23
C GLY A 717 -44.63 -7.20 -31.73
N ILE A 718 -44.85 -8.42 -32.24
CA ILE A 718 -45.69 -8.74 -33.42
C ILE A 718 -45.54 -10.26 -33.74
N GLU A 719 -46.65 -10.96 -33.47
CA GLU A 719 -47.25 -12.12 -34.15
C GLU A 719 -46.57 -13.51 -34.21
N GLU A 720 -47.30 -14.48 -33.63
CA GLU A 720 -47.26 -15.91 -33.93
C GLU A 720 -47.63 -16.18 -35.40
N HIS A 721 -46.89 -17.03 -36.10
CA HIS A 721 -47.45 -18.13 -36.90
C HIS A 721 -46.39 -19.16 -37.37
N ALA A 722 -46.68 -20.41 -37.03
CA ALA A 722 -46.33 -21.74 -37.56
C ALA A 722 -45.22 -21.95 -38.64
N ASP A 723 -44.43 -23.01 -38.35
CA ASP A 723 -43.80 -24.02 -39.22
C ASP A 723 -42.96 -23.58 -40.44
N THR A 724 -41.69 -23.98 -40.51
CA THR A 724 -41.20 -25.14 -41.31
C THR A 724 -39.67 -25.35 -41.12
N GLN A 725 -39.29 -26.63 -41.17
CA GLN A 725 -37.98 -27.29 -41.05
C GLN A 725 -36.72 -26.58 -41.60
N LEU A 726 -35.61 -26.72 -40.85
CA LEU A 726 -34.22 -26.61 -41.36
C LEU A 726 -33.57 -28.01 -41.36
N PRO A 727 -32.99 -28.47 -42.48
CA PRO A 727 -32.22 -29.71 -42.55
C PRO A 727 -30.72 -29.51 -42.24
N ASP A 728 -30.14 -30.57 -41.68
CA ASP A 728 -28.71 -30.79 -41.38
C ASP A 728 -27.78 -30.63 -42.58
N ILE A 729 -26.58 -30.06 -42.35
CA ILE A 729 -25.36 -30.39 -43.12
C ILE A 729 -24.16 -30.49 -42.14
N PRO A 730 -23.29 -31.52 -42.28
CA PRO A 730 -22.50 -32.07 -41.18
C PRO A 730 -21.06 -31.56 -41.09
N ALA A 731 -20.48 -31.76 -39.90
CA ALA A 731 -19.07 -31.59 -39.61
C ALA A 731 -18.21 -32.64 -40.34
N THR A 732 -17.11 -32.21 -40.97
CA THR A 732 -15.99 -33.09 -41.32
C THR A 732 -14.64 -32.36 -41.18
N VAL A 733 -13.72 -33.13 -40.61
CA VAL A 733 -12.33 -32.94 -40.21
C VAL A 733 -11.37 -32.64 -41.38
N MET A 734 -10.29 -31.86 -41.15
CA MET A 734 -8.89 -32.11 -41.58
C MET A 734 -7.97 -31.14 -40.79
N GLN A 735 -7.10 -31.62 -39.91
CA GLN A 735 -5.71 -32.04 -40.15
C GLN A 735 -4.79 -30.96 -40.74
N THR A 736 -3.70 -30.72 -40.02
CA THR A 736 -2.51 -29.96 -40.40
C THR A 736 -1.76 -30.61 -41.56
N PRO A 737 -0.98 -29.81 -42.30
CA PRO A 737 0.34 -30.27 -42.74
C PRO A 737 1.46 -29.28 -42.37
N ASN A 738 2.60 -29.84 -41.96
CA ASN A 738 3.92 -29.20 -41.92
C ASN A 738 4.42 -28.93 -43.35
N GLY A 739 5.16 -27.83 -43.53
CA GLY A 739 5.99 -27.54 -44.71
C GLY A 739 6.72 -26.20 -44.57
N GLU A 740 8.04 -26.24 -44.63
CA GLU A 740 9.01 -25.15 -44.42
C GLU A 740 8.83 -23.94 -45.37
N SER A 741 9.09 -22.72 -44.88
CA SER A 741 10.02 -21.70 -45.45
C SER A 741 9.66 -20.23 -45.13
N THR A 742 10.66 -19.54 -44.55
CA THR A 742 11.07 -18.13 -44.74
C THR A 742 10.16 -16.93 -44.39
N ASP A 743 10.79 -15.97 -43.70
CA ASP A 743 10.50 -14.53 -43.60
C ASP A 743 9.33 -13.99 -42.76
N GLY A 744 9.70 -13.44 -41.60
CA GLY A 744 9.71 -11.98 -41.41
C GLY A 744 8.39 -11.24 -41.15
N LYS A 745 8.26 -10.75 -39.89
CA LYS A 745 7.52 -9.57 -39.37
C LYS A 745 6.38 -9.89 -38.40
N SER A 746 6.71 -9.84 -37.10
CA SER A 746 5.73 -9.70 -36.01
C SER A 746 5.60 -8.22 -35.63
N ARG A 747 4.45 -7.63 -35.94
CA ARG A 747 3.99 -6.31 -35.51
C ARG A 747 3.43 -6.45 -34.09
N ARG A 748 4.22 -6.10 -33.07
CA ARG A 748 3.75 -6.04 -31.67
C ARG A 748 3.16 -4.65 -31.40
N VAL A 749 1.92 -4.65 -30.93
CA VAL A 749 1.23 -3.50 -30.34
C VAL A 749 1.81 -3.31 -28.94
N SER A 750 2.31 -2.12 -28.67
CA SER A 750 2.83 -1.67 -27.38
C SER A 750 1.69 -1.45 -26.39
N ASN A 751 1.53 -2.36 -25.44
CA ASN A 751 0.76 -2.13 -24.22
C ASN A 751 1.74 -1.67 -23.13
N ALA A 752 1.77 -0.37 -22.85
CA ALA A 752 2.37 0.19 -21.65
C ALA A 752 1.34 1.11 -20.99
N SER A 753 0.49 0.51 -20.16
CA SER A 753 -0.25 1.14 -19.06
C SER A 753 -0.88 0.03 -18.21
N SER A 754 -0.03 -0.68 -17.48
CA SER A 754 -0.42 -1.50 -16.33
C SER A 754 0.85 -1.90 -15.56
N VAL A 755 1.19 -1.17 -14.51
CA VAL A 755 2.13 -1.68 -13.49
C VAL A 755 1.29 -2.21 -12.34
N THR A 756 0.94 -3.49 -12.46
CA THR A 756 0.58 -4.36 -11.34
C THR A 756 1.69 -5.40 -11.28
N LEU A 757 2.47 -5.42 -10.21
CA LEU A 757 3.67 -6.26 -10.08
C LEU A 757 3.30 -7.75 -10.04
N GLN A 758 3.64 -8.48 -11.10
CA GLN A 758 4.13 -9.86 -11.02
C GLN A 758 5.66 -9.80 -11.01
N ALA A 759 6.28 -10.40 -10.00
CA ALA A 759 7.72 -10.59 -9.92
C ALA A 759 8.06 -11.99 -10.44
N ASP A 760 9.07 -12.09 -11.30
CA ASP A 760 9.83 -13.33 -11.47
C ASP A 760 11.33 -13.00 -11.55
N GLU A 761 12.08 -13.95 -11.02
CA GLU A 761 13.48 -13.93 -10.63
C GLU A 761 14.43 -14.05 -11.83
N ASP A 762 15.65 -13.53 -11.69
CA ASP A 762 16.82 -14.15 -12.32
C ASP A 762 18.12 -13.84 -11.54
N THR A 763 18.86 -14.88 -11.20
CA THR A 763 20.30 -14.86 -10.87
C THR A 763 21.01 -15.95 -11.70
N PRO A 764 22.34 -15.91 -11.93
CA PRO A 764 22.93 -16.05 -13.24
C PRO A 764 23.46 -17.46 -13.55
N MET A 765 23.62 -17.73 -14.84
CA MET A 765 24.22 -18.95 -15.38
C MET A 765 25.75 -19.01 -15.19
N ILE A 766 26.25 -20.19 -14.80
CA ILE A 766 27.59 -20.68 -15.16
C ILE A 766 27.47 -22.14 -15.66
N SER A 767 28.30 -22.46 -16.64
CA SER A 767 28.25 -23.48 -17.67
C SER A 767 28.76 -24.90 -17.33
N ASN A 768 28.36 -25.85 -18.22
CA ASN A 768 29.07 -27.03 -18.75
C ASN A 768 28.75 -28.43 -18.18
N GLY A 769 28.35 -29.34 -19.08
CA GLY A 769 28.64 -30.79 -19.00
C GLY A 769 27.48 -31.71 -19.43
N ASP A 770 27.68 -32.48 -20.51
CA ASP A 770 26.76 -33.35 -21.26
C ASP A 770 25.88 -34.36 -20.49
N PRO A 771 24.73 -34.80 -21.07
CA PRO A 771 23.85 -35.81 -20.48
C PRO A 771 24.19 -37.24 -20.95
N PRO A 772 23.93 -38.26 -20.11
CA PRO A 772 23.68 -39.61 -20.62
C PRO A 772 22.50 -40.31 -19.89
N PRO A 773 22.13 -41.55 -20.24
CA PRO A 773 21.21 -41.90 -21.32
C PRO A 773 19.93 -42.60 -20.80
N THR A 774 18.83 -42.51 -21.53
CA THR A 774 17.62 -43.34 -21.32
C THR A 774 17.86 -44.81 -21.69
N PRO A 775 17.18 -45.74 -20.99
CA PRO A 775 16.76 -47.02 -21.60
C PRO A 775 15.26 -47.32 -21.28
N PRO A 776 14.61 -48.33 -21.92
CA PRO A 776 13.59 -48.13 -22.97
C PRO A 776 12.17 -48.57 -22.57
N ASP A 777 11.21 -48.28 -23.45
CA ASP A 777 9.77 -48.55 -23.30
C ASP A 777 9.34 -50.03 -23.38
N SER A 778 8.23 -50.31 -22.65
CA SER A 778 7.13 -51.28 -22.91
C SER A 778 7.37 -52.79 -22.61
N PRO A 779 6.34 -53.59 -22.19
CA PRO A 779 5.02 -53.64 -22.85
C PRO A 779 3.74 -53.94 -22.01
N ASN A 780 2.62 -53.59 -22.67
CA ASN A 780 1.21 -53.98 -22.47
C ASN A 780 0.93 -55.42 -22.00
N GLN A 781 -0.12 -55.62 -21.16
CA GLN A 781 -1.30 -56.46 -21.48
C GLN A 781 -2.44 -56.47 -20.41
N LYS A 782 -3.61 -55.96 -20.84
CA LYS A 782 -5.01 -56.47 -20.81
C LYS A 782 -5.68 -57.12 -19.56
N ALA A 783 -6.94 -56.67 -19.41
CA ALA A 783 -8.19 -57.33 -18.94
C ALA A 783 -8.53 -57.29 -17.43
N GLY A 784 -9.73 -56.91 -16.98
CA GLY A 784 -10.97 -56.45 -17.63
C GLY A 784 -12.12 -56.21 -16.63
N GLN A 785 -13.15 -55.46 -17.08
CA GLN A 785 -14.58 -55.42 -16.65
C GLN A 785 -14.92 -54.97 -15.20
N ASP A 786 -15.98 -54.23 -14.88
CA ASP A 786 -17.04 -53.47 -15.59
C ASP A 786 -17.86 -52.75 -14.47
N LYS A 787 -18.38 -51.54 -14.74
CA LYS A 787 -19.61 -50.90 -14.18
C LYS A 787 -19.63 -49.36 -14.36
N THR A 788 -20.20 -48.96 -15.50
CA THR A 788 -21.26 -47.93 -15.68
C THR A 788 -21.30 -46.69 -14.75
N GLN A 789 -21.04 -45.52 -15.34
CA GLN A 789 -21.49 -44.19 -14.88
C GLN A 789 -22.27 -43.51 -16.03
N PRO A 790 -23.38 -42.80 -15.77
CA PRO A 790 -24.19 -42.15 -16.80
C PRO A 790 -23.67 -40.77 -17.20
N ASP A 791 -23.97 -40.40 -18.45
CA ASP A 791 -23.77 -39.09 -19.07
C ASP A 791 -24.35 -37.92 -18.26
N HIS A 792 -23.57 -36.85 -18.09
CA HIS A 792 -24.10 -35.50 -17.88
C HIS A 792 -23.28 -34.45 -18.65
N ALA A 793 -23.90 -33.99 -19.73
CA ALA A 793 -23.95 -32.65 -20.35
C ALA A 793 -22.68 -31.76 -20.47
N PRO A 794 -22.46 -31.13 -21.64
CA PRO A 794 -21.45 -30.08 -21.81
C PRO A 794 -21.78 -28.82 -20.98
N PRO A 795 -20.78 -28.00 -20.61
CA PRO A 795 -20.97 -26.82 -19.77
C PRO A 795 -21.82 -25.78 -20.51
N LEU A 796 -22.92 -25.36 -19.87
CA LEU A 796 -23.76 -24.27 -20.35
C LEU A 796 -23.00 -22.92 -20.25
N PRO A 797 -23.17 -22.00 -21.23
CA PRO A 797 -22.68 -20.64 -21.12
C PRO A 797 -23.37 -19.90 -19.95
N PRO A 798 -22.72 -18.87 -19.35
CA PRO A 798 -23.23 -18.20 -18.17
C PRO A 798 -24.62 -17.61 -18.43
N ARG A 799 -25.63 -18.17 -17.76
CA ARG A 799 -26.99 -17.63 -17.74
C ARG A 799 -26.97 -16.25 -17.05
N ILE A 800 -27.25 -15.20 -17.81
CA ILE A 800 -27.68 -13.92 -17.26
C ILE A 800 -28.92 -14.20 -16.41
N ARG A 801 -28.81 -14.05 -15.08
CA ARG A 801 -29.95 -14.18 -14.17
C ARG A 801 -30.94 -13.06 -14.49
N ARG A 802 -32.14 -13.41 -14.95
CA ARG A 802 -33.27 -12.46 -15.00
C ARG A 802 -33.69 -12.17 -13.56
N PHE A 803 -33.47 -10.94 -13.09
CA PHE A 803 -34.02 -10.45 -11.82
C PHE A 803 -35.55 -10.42 -11.95
N SER A 804 -36.26 -11.15 -11.08
CA SER A 804 -37.71 -11.32 -11.18
C SER A 804 -38.52 -10.45 -10.20
N THR A 805 -37.87 -9.64 -9.37
CA THR A 805 -38.57 -8.70 -8.46
C THR A 805 -38.01 -7.27 -8.55
N THR A 806 -38.86 -6.29 -8.31
CA THR A 806 -38.49 -4.86 -8.19
C THR A 806 -37.46 -4.63 -7.09
N GLU A 807 -37.57 -5.33 -5.96
CA GLU A 807 -36.61 -5.25 -4.86
C GLU A 807 -35.20 -5.76 -5.22
N GLU A 808 -35.10 -6.82 -6.04
CA GLU A 808 -33.79 -7.33 -6.49
C GLU A 808 -33.12 -6.37 -7.49
N LYS A 809 -33.90 -5.69 -8.33
CA LYS A 809 -33.40 -4.64 -9.22
C LYS A 809 -32.92 -3.42 -8.43
N GLU A 810 -33.68 -2.97 -7.45
CA GLU A 810 -33.29 -1.87 -6.55
C GLU A 810 -32.08 -2.23 -5.68
N ALA A 811 -31.95 -3.49 -5.25
CA ALA A 811 -30.77 -3.97 -4.52
C ALA A 811 -29.53 -4.04 -5.42
N ALA A 812 -29.67 -4.49 -6.67
CA ALA A 812 -28.59 -4.47 -7.66
C ALA A 812 -28.16 -3.04 -8.00
N GLN A 813 -29.12 -2.14 -8.20
CA GLN A 813 -28.87 -0.72 -8.44
C GLN A 813 -28.16 -0.06 -7.24
N ARG A 814 -28.59 -0.33 -6.00
CA ARG A 814 -27.90 0.14 -4.79
C ARG A 814 -26.45 -0.36 -4.68
N ARG A 815 -26.19 -1.63 -5.01
CA ARG A 815 -24.83 -2.20 -5.02
C ARG A 815 -23.96 -1.58 -6.11
N ALA A 816 -24.50 -1.36 -7.31
CA ALA A 816 -23.79 -0.69 -8.39
C ALA A 816 -23.48 0.78 -8.03
N LEU A 817 -24.43 1.48 -7.40
CA LEU A 817 -24.25 2.84 -6.89
C LEU A 817 -23.18 2.91 -5.80
N GLU A 818 -23.15 1.93 -4.89
CA GLU A 818 -22.14 1.83 -3.83
C GLU A 818 -20.75 1.53 -4.41
N GLU A 819 -20.63 0.58 -5.35
CA GLU A 819 -19.37 0.29 -6.05
C GLU A 819 -18.87 1.52 -6.82
N ALA A 820 -19.76 2.22 -7.53
CA ALA A 820 -19.41 3.44 -8.24
C ALA A 820 -18.96 4.55 -7.29
N ARG A 821 -19.61 4.70 -6.12
CA ARG A 821 -19.18 5.65 -5.08
C ARG A 821 -17.83 5.27 -4.50
N GLU A 822 -17.57 3.99 -4.26
CA GLU A 822 -16.26 3.52 -3.79
C GLU A 822 -15.16 3.74 -4.83
N LYS A 823 -15.43 3.47 -6.12
CA LYS A 823 -14.51 3.81 -7.22
C LYS A 823 -14.32 5.31 -7.39
N ALA A 824 -15.38 6.10 -7.24
CA ALA A 824 -15.29 7.56 -7.31
C ALA A 824 -14.45 8.13 -6.13
N LYS A 825 -14.54 7.51 -4.95
CA LYS A 825 -13.71 7.84 -3.78
C LYS A 825 -12.24 7.46 -3.97
N GLN A 826 -11.94 6.42 -4.75
CA GLN A 826 -10.58 6.11 -5.19
C GLN A 826 -10.20 7.14 -6.24
N GLN A 827 -9.38 8.12 -5.88
CA GLN A 827 -9.01 9.18 -6.83
C GLN A 827 -8.33 8.59 -8.05
N GLN A 828 -8.85 8.92 -9.24
CA GLN A 828 -8.31 8.48 -10.52
C GLN A 828 -7.57 9.62 -11.22
N ASP A 829 -6.62 9.28 -12.08
CA ASP A 829 -5.96 10.27 -12.93
C ASP A 829 -6.99 10.89 -13.90
N VAL A 830 -7.02 12.21 -14.00
CA VAL A 830 -7.91 12.96 -14.91
C VAL A 830 -7.80 12.44 -16.35
N THR A 831 -6.61 12.03 -16.77
CA THR A 831 -6.38 11.50 -18.12
C THR A 831 -7.00 10.12 -18.33
N GLU A 832 -6.96 9.24 -17.34
CA GLU A 832 -7.64 7.94 -17.39
C GLU A 832 -9.17 8.10 -17.47
N VAL A 833 -9.71 9.02 -16.67
CA VAL A 833 -11.15 9.33 -16.68
C VAL A 833 -11.55 9.98 -18.01
N HIS A 834 -10.69 10.84 -18.58
CA HIS A 834 -10.88 11.43 -19.90
C HIS A 834 -10.92 10.37 -21.00
N ASP A 835 -9.94 9.47 -21.04
CA ASP A 835 -9.85 8.38 -22.02
C ASP A 835 -11.04 7.43 -21.91
N SER A 836 -11.43 7.08 -20.69
CA SER A 836 -12.61 6.24 -20.43
C SER A 836 -13.91 6.91 -20.90
N ALA A 837 -14.10 8.19 -20.58
CA ALA A 837 -15.28 8.95 -20.99
C ALA A 837 -15.37 9.11 -22.52
N THR A 838 -14.28 9.49 -23.17
CA THR A 838 -14.24 9.65 -24.64
C THR A 838 -14.37 8.32 -25.36
N TRP A 839 -13.77 7.24 -24.85
CA TRP A 839 -13.95 5.89 -25.40
C TRP A 839 -15.42 5.47 -25.36
N ARG A 840 -16.11 5.66 -24.23
CA ARG A 840 -17.54 5.32 -24.08
C ARG A 840 -18.42 6.11 -25.03
N LEU A 841 -18.18 7.42 -25.17
CA LEU A 841 -18.89 8.25 -26.14
C LEU A 841 -18.66 7.72 -27.56
N ARG A 842 -17.41 7.54 -27.97
CA ARG A 842 -17.07 7.04 -29.31
C ARG A 842 -17.62 5.64 -29.61
N ALA A 843 -17.79 4.80 -28.58
CA ALA A 843 -18.41 3.49 -28.71
C ALA A 843 -19.87 3.59 -29.20
N GLY A 844 -20.63 4.56 -28.72
CA GLY A 844 -22.02 4.82 -29.14
C GLY A 844 -22.19 5.57 -30.47
N MET A 845 -21.14 6.19 -30.99
CA MET A 845 -21.15 6.99 -32.23
C MET A 845 -21.09 6.14 -33.50
N ARG A 846 -21.63 6.69 -34.60
CA ARG A 846 -21.47 6.21 -35.98
C ARG A 846 -20.06 6.55 -36.48
N ALA A 847 -19.40 5.59 -37.14
CA ALA A 847 -18.14 5.85 -37.81
C ALA A 847 -18.36 6.73 -39.06
N GLN A 848 -17.50 7.73 -39.26
CA GLN A 848 -17.41 8.51 -40.51
C GLN A 848 -16.40 7.90 -41.48
N GLY A 849 -15.50 7.08 -40.97
CA GLY A 849 -14.49 6.36 -41.75
C GLY A 849 -13.70 5.41 -40.86
N VAL A 850 -12.67 4.80 -41.43
CA VAL A 850 -11.81 3.83 -40.75
C VAL A 850 -10.35 4.18 -41.05
N ASP A 851 -9.49 4.02 -40.06
CA ASP A 851 -8.06 3.99 -40.31
C ASP A 851 -7.67 2.64 -40.93
N ASP A 852 -7.32 2.64 -42.21
CA ASP A 852 -6.99 1.42 -42.97
C ASP A 852 -5.89 0.58 -42.30
N ASN A 853 -4.99 1.19 -41.52
CA ASN A 853 -3.88 0.49 -40.87
C ASN A 853 -4.26 -0.17 -39.54
N THR A 854 -5.25 0.37 -38.82
CA THR A 854 -5.57 -0.05 -37.44
C THR A 854 -7.02 -0.51 -37.25
N GLN A 855 -7.87 -0.35 -38.26
CA GLN A 855 -9.33 -0.56 -38.18
C GLN A 855 -10.05 0.35 -37.17
N GLU A 856 -9.35 1.34 -36.62
CA GLU A 856 -9.87 2.28 -35.62
C GLU A 856 -10.86 3.24 -36.26
N GLN A 857 -12.00 3.44 -35.61
CA GLN A 857 -13.04 4.37 -36.02
C GLN A 857 -12.48 5.79 -36.17
N VAL A 858 -12.83 6.43 -37.29
CA VAL A 858 -12.72 7.89 -37.47
C VAL A 858 -14.08 8.50 -37.20
N ASP A 859 -14.13 9.46 -36.28
CA ASP A 859 -15.34 10.16 -35.85
C ASP A 859 -15.02 11.61 -35.45
N SER A 860 -16.06 12.40 -35.25
CA SER A 860 -15.93 13.82 -34.92
C SER A 860 -15.19 14.06 -33.60
N LEU A 861 -15.34 13.22 -32.58
CA LEU A 861 -14.63 13.38 -31.30
C LEU A 861 -13.14 13.05 -31.45
N ARG A 862 -12.79 11.96 -32.14
CA ARG A 862 -11.39 11.58 -32.41
C ARG A 862 -10.65 12.70 -33.15
N THR A 863 -11.30 13.31 -34.13
CA THR A 863 -10.70 14.35 -34.97
C THR A 863 -10.36 15.63 -34.20
N LEU A 864 -11.02 15.88 -33.05
CA LEU A 864 -10.74 17.06 -32.22
C LEU A 864 -9.39 16.98 -31.49
N TYR A 865 -8.92 15.77 -31.19
CA TYR A 865 -7.79 15.55 -30.27
C TYR A 865 -6.61 14.79 -30.88
N THR A 866 -6.81 14.06 -31.99
CA THR A 866 -5.76 13.18 -32.52
C THR A 866 -4.53 13.94 -33.05
N VAL A 867 -3.37 13.67 -32.44
CA VAL A 867 -2.05 14.05 -32.96
C VAL A 867 -1.50 12.88 -33.76
N ALA A 868 -1.00 13.15 -34.97
CA ALA A 868 -0.30 12.15 -35.78
C ALA A 868 1.22 12.36 -35.67
N VAL A 869 1.94 11.36 -35.17
CA VAL A 869 3.38 11.41 -34.88
C VAL A 869 4.13 10.34 -35.67
N LYS A 870 5.20 10.72 -36.35
CA LYS A 870 6.15 9.81 -36.98
C LYS A 870 7.27 9.46 -36.01
N ASP A 871 7.37 8.20 -35.64
CA ASP A 871 8.50 7.64 -34.90
C ASP A 871 9.54 7.08 -35.88
N THR A 872 10.75 7.64 -35.85
CA THR A 872 11.83 7.30 -36.79
C THR A 872 12.99 6.69 -36.04
N VAL A 873 13.25 5.40 -36.29
CA VAL A 873 14.37 4.67 -35.68
C VAL A 873 15.66 4.92 -36.46
N THR A 874 16.75 5.13 -35.71
CA THR A 874 18.10 5.30 -36.24
C THR A 874 18.80 3.94 -36.26
N LYS A 875 19.35 3.54 -37.41
CA LYS A 875 20.11 2.29 -37.54
C LYS A 875 21.57 2.47 -37.09
N ASP A 876 22.23 1.34 -36.85
CA ASP A 876 23.64 1.27 -36.43
C ASP A 876 24.61 1.92 -37.42
N ASP A 877 24.24 1.99 -38.71
CA ASP A 877 25.02 2.64 -39.78
C ASP A 877 24.76 4.16 -39.91
N GLY A 878 23.92 4.73 -39.03
CA GLY A 878 23.49 6.12 -39.07
C GLY A 878 22.38 6.43 -40.09
N SER A 879 21.90 5.44 -40.84
CA SER A 879 20.74 5.61 -41.73
C SER A 879 19.42 5.57 -40.97
N LEU A 880 18.39 6.22 -41.53
CA LEU A 880 17.05 6.26 -40.94
C LEU A 880 16.18 5.12 -41.46
N GLU A 881 15.45 4.45 -40.56
CA GLU A 881 14.39 3.52 -40.96
C GLU A 881 13.17 4.26 -41.51
N LYS A 882 12.27 3.51 -42.17
CA LYS A 882 10.98 4.05 -42.58
C LYS A 882 10.20 4.44 -41.33
N PRO A 883 9.72 5.70 -41.21
CA PRO A 883 9.00 6.14 -40.01
C PRO A 883 7.70 5.36 -39.82
N THR A 884 7.40 5.05 -38.56
CA THR A 884 6.12 4.47 -38.14
C THR A 884 5.17 5.59 -37.75
N LEU A 885 3.96 5.59 -38.30
CA LEU A 885 2.95 6.59 -37.96
C LEU A 885 2.13 6.13 -36.76
N LEU A 886 2.19 6.90 -35.68
CA LEU A 886 1.44 6.77 -34.44
C LEU A 886 0.34 7.85 -34.41
N LYS A 887 -0.82 7.53 -33.83
CA LYS A 887 -1.95 8.44 -33.72
C LYS A 887 -2.53 8.36 -32.32
N ASP A 888 -2.24 9.35 -31.50
CA ASP A 888 -2.57 9.38 -30.08
C ASP A 888 -3.51 10.56 -29.78
N PRO A 889 -4.38 10.46 -28.76
CA PRO A 889 -5.31 11.52 -28.38
C PRO A 889 -4.62 12.76 -27.76
N GLY A 890 -3.35 12.64 -27.37
CA GLY A 890 -2.57 13.71 -26.77
C GLY A 890 -1.09 13.37 -26.67
N ILE A 891 -0.30 14.26 -26.08
CA ILE A 891 1.13 14.08 -25.84
C ILE A 891 1.36 13.75 -24.35
N GLN A 892 2.02 12.63 -24.08
CA GLN A 892 2.45 12.25 -22.74
C GLN A 892 3.86 12.77 -22.44
N LEU A 893 4.03 13.57 -21.39
CA LEU A 893 5.35 14.01 -20.92
C LEU A 893 5.95 13.01 -19.92
N ASN A 894 7.28 13.02 -19.82
CA ASN A 894 8.02 12.31 -18.77
C ASN A 894 7.77 12.96 -17.39
N VAL A 895 7.99 12.19 -16.32
CA VAL A 895 7.89 12.69 -14.94
C VAL A 895 9.00 13.72 -14.68
N PRO A 896 8.67 14.98 -14.36
CA PRO A 896 9.70 16.00 -14.12
C PRO A 896 10.53 15.66 -12.87
N THR A 897 11.85 15.50 -13.03
CA THR A 897 12.78 15.25 -11.92
C THR A 897 13.42 16.53 -11.37
N GLU A 898 13.42 17.60 -12.16
CA GLU A 898 13.90 18.94 -11.81
C GLU A 898 12.90 20.00 -12.29
N ASP A 899 13.02 21.23 -11.78
CA ASP A 899 12.21 22.35 -12.26
C ASP A 899 12.52 22.60 -13.74
N THR A 900 11.48 22.70 -14.55
CA THR A 900 11.57 22.69 -16.01
C THR A 900 10.50 23.59 -16.63
N ASP A 901 10.52 23.72 -17.95
CA ASP A 901 9.50 24.39 -18.74
C ASP A 901 8.87 23.43 -19.75
N ILE A 902 7.70 23.80 -20.27
CA ILE A 902 6.93 22.97 -21.20
C ILE A 902 7.71 22.62 -22.48
N TYR A 903 8.58 23.52 -22.94
CA TYR A 903 9.40 23.32 -24.12
C TYR A 903 10.46 22.25 -23.86
N ALA A 904 11.21 22.36 -22.76
CA ALA A 904 12.21 21.38 -22.34
C ALA A 904 11.58 20.00 -22.11
N ALA A 905 10.40 19.94 -21.50
CA ALA A 905 9.68 18.68 -21.30
C ALA A 905 9.21 18.04 -22.61
N LEU A 906 8.71 18.83 -23.57
CA LEU A 906 8.37 18.35 -24.91
C LEU A 906 9.60 17.88 -25.69
N ASP A 907 10.72 18.59 -25.57
CA ASP A 907 11.97 18.20 -26.22
C ASP A 907 12.42 16.81 -25.74
N GLU A 908 12.24 16.46 -24.46
CA GLU A 908 12.55 15.11 -23.98
C GLU A 908 11.71 14.01 -24.61
N VAL A 909 10.50 14.31 -25.07
CA VAL A 909 9.60 13.36 -25.73
C VAL A 909 9.91 13.24 -27.23
N PHE A 910 10.21 14.36 -27.88
CA PHE A 910 10.36 14.41 -29.34
C PHE A 910 11.79 14.18 -29.81
N ASP A 911 12.79 14.50 -29.01
CA ASP A 911 14.20 14.38 -29.36
C ASP A 911 14.66 12.92 -29.41
N LEU A 912 15.94 12.71 -29.72
CA LEU A 912 16.53 11.38 -29.81
C LEU A 912 16.57 10.71 -28.42
N GLN A 913 15.85 9.60 -28.30
CA GLN A 913 15.71 8.79 -27.09
C GLN A 913 15.96 7.30 -27.41
N PRO A 914 16.21 6.45 -26.40
CA PRO A 914 16.19 4.99 -26.59
C PRO A 914 14.85 4.55 -27.21
N SER A 915 14.90 3.67 -28.21
CA SER A 915 13.70 3.21 -28.92
C SER A 915 12.94 2.19 -28.07
N ASP A 916 11.64 2.45 -27.88
CA ASP A 916 10.72 1.52 -27.22
C ASP A 916 10.45 0.25 -28.06
N VAL A 917 10.68 0.32 -29.38
CA VAL A 917 10.36 -0.74 -30.34
C VAL A 917 11.53 -1.68 -30.56
N LYS A 918 12.77 -1.16 -30.52
CA LYS A 918 13.99 -1.92 -30.78
C LYS A 918 15.04 -1.64 -29.71
N PHE A 919 15.20 -2.61 -28.82
CA PHE A 919 16.19 -2.55 -27.73
C PHE A 919 17.60 -2.32 -28.29
N GLY A 920 18.28 -1.27 -27.82
CA GLY A 920 19.64 -0.91 -28.24
C GLY A 920 19.74 0.09 -29.39
N GLN A 921 18.62 0.52 -29.98
CA GLN A 921 18.59 1.61 -30.99
C GLN A 921 17.97 2.89 -30.41
N GLU A 922 18.27 4.04 -31.00
CA GLU A 922 17.68 5.33 -30.63
C GLU A 922 16.62 5.74 -31.69
N SER A 923 15.50 6.33 -31.27
CA SER A 923 14.48 6.90 -32.16
C SER A 923 14.11 8.32 -31.77
N PHE A 924 13.57 9.07 -32.72
CA PHE A 924 13.06 10.42 -32.51
C PHE A 924 11.68 10.56 -33.12
N LYS A 925 10.89 11.49 -32.57
CA LYS A 925 9.50 11.71 -32.98
C LYS A 925 9.37 13.05 -33.71
N SER A 926 8.54 13.09 -34.75
CA SER A 926 8.16 14.32 -35.46
C SER A 926 6.66 14.32 -35.73
N ILE A 927 6.00 15.45 -35.53
CA ILE A 927 4.56 15.59 -35.67
C ILE A 927 4.21 15.76 -37.15
N GLN A 928 3.38 14.87 -37.68
CA GLN A 928 2.83 14.98 -39.03
C GLN A 928 1.58 15.85 -39.08
N THR A 929 0.72 15.78 -38.07
CA THR A 929 -0.55 16.52 -38.04
C THR A 929 -0.90 16.88 -36.60
N LEU A 930 -1.29 18.13 -36.39
CA LEU A 930 -1.74 18.65 -35.09
C LEU A 930 -3.28 18.72 -35.04
N PRO A 931 -3.87 18.45 -33.87
CA PRO A 931 -5.31 18.57 -33.64
C PRO A 931 -5.71 20.03 -33.31
N PRO A 932 -6.96 20.44 -33.55
CA PRO A 932 -7.43 21.76 -33.14
C PRO A 932 -7.38 21.96 -31.61
N ILE A 933 -7.52 20.88 -30.83
CA ILE A 933 -7.40 20.87 -29.37
C ILE A 933 -6.25 19.92 -29.01
N LEU A 934 -5.11 20.48 -28.64
CA LEU A 934 -3.90 19.76 -28.26
C LEU A 934 -3.90 19.47 -26.76
N GLN A 935 -3.91 18.19 -26.42
CA GLN A 935 -3.84 17.70 -25.06
C GLN A 935 -2.40 17.35 -24.68
N ILE A 936 -1.94 17.82 -23.53
CA ILE A 936 -0.62 17.50 -22.98
C ILE A 936 -0.79 17.00 -21.55
N ASN A 937 -0.45 15.74 -21.33
CA ASN A 937 -0.45 15.11 -20.01
C ASN A 937 0.91 15.30 -19.33
N ILE A 938 0.89 15.89 -18.13
CA ILE A 938 2.08 16.11 -17.31
C ILE A 938 2.08 15.05 -16.21
N SER A 939 2.68 13.89 -16.49
CA SER A 939 2.84 12.81 -15.50
C SER A 939 3.53 13.34 -14.25
N ARG A 940 2.83 13.25 -13.11
CA ARG A 940 3.41 13.59 -11.81
C ARG A 940 3.85 12.37 -11.01
N ILE A 941 3.41 11.16 -11.38
CA ILE A 941 3.71 9.94 -10.62
C ILE A 941 4.92 9.25 -11.24
N GLY A 942 6.02 9.17 -10.49
CA GLY A 942 7.24 8.46 -10.86
C GLY A 942 7.48 7.24 -9.99
N TYR A 943 8.37 6.36 -10.45
CA TYR A 943 8.80 5.17 -9.72
C TYR A 943 10.31 5.27 -9.46
N GLU A 944 10.72 5.31 -8.20
CA GLU A 944 12.14 5.33 -7.82
C GLU A 944 12.36 4.33 -6.67
N ASN A 945 13.33 3.43 -6.83
CA ASN A 945 13.72 2.44 -5.80
C ASN A 945 12.60 1.52 -5.26
N GLY A 946 11.52 1.30 -6.02
CA GLY A 946 10.41 0.43 -5.58
C GLY A 946 9.19 1.20 -5.03
N GLU A 947 9.30 2.51 -4.86
CA GLU A 947 8.24 3.37 -4.31
C GLU A 947 7.70 4.34 -5.38
N THR A 948 6.38 4.57 -5.33
CA THR A 948 5.71 5.59 -6.15
C THR A 948 5.81 6.95 -5.47
N HIS A 949 6.34 7.95 -6.17
CA HIS A 949 6.42 9.33 -5.67
C HIS A 949 5.66 10.30 -6.58
N LYS A 950 5.09 11.36 -6.00
CA LYS A 950 4.53 12.49 -6.77
C LYS A 950 5.59 13.57 -6.92
N SER A 951 5.98 13.90 -8.15
CA SER A 951 6.82 15.05 -8.46
C SER A 951 6.06 16.35 -8.21
N THR A 952 6.64 17.19 -7.34
CA THR A 952 6.20 18.55 -7.05
C THR A 952 7.01 19.61 -7.81
N LYS A 953 7.88 19.19 -8.73
CA LYS A 953 8.75 20.10 -9.50
C LYS A 953 7.93 21.04 -10.38
N THR A 954 8.34 22.29 -10.45
CA THR A 954 7.61 23.29 -11.25
C THR A 954 7.79 22.97 -12.73
N VAL A 955 6.68 23.01 -13.48
CA VAL A 955 6.69 22.99 -14.95
C VAL A 955 6.11 24.31 -15.40
N ARG A 956 6.97 25.22 -15.87
CA ARG A 956 6.52 26.51 -16.38
C ARG A 956 5.79 26.31 -17.71
N LEU A 957 4.54 26.76 -17.76
CA LEU A 957 3.70 26.77 -18.95
C LEU A 957 3.87 28.10 -19.69
N GLU A 958 3.65 28.06 -21.00
CA GLU A 958 3.68 29.25 -21.86
C GLU A 958 2.26 29.53 -22.34
N ASP A 959 1.82 30.78 -22.27
CA ASP A 959 0.50 31.15 -22.82
C ASP A 959 0.44 30.95 -24.34
N GLU A 960 1.58 31.17 -25.01
CA GLU A 960 1.76 30.94 -26.45
C GLU A 960 2.76 29.79 -26.70
N LEU A 961 2.25 28.68 -27.23
CA LEU A 961 3.04 27.49 -27.55
C LEU A 961 3.21 27.37 -29.07
N TYR A 962 4.47 27.32 -29.53
CA TYR A 962 4.81 27.18 -30.95
C TYR A 962 5.30 25.76 -31.23
N MET A 963 4.50 24.99 -31.96
CA MET A 963 4.76 23.57 -32.23
C MET A 963 5.62 23.33 -33.48
N ASP A 964 5.98 24.40 -34.20
CA ASP A 964 6.71 24.36 -35.48
C ASP A 964 7.97 23.48 -35.42
N ARG A 965 8.73 23.58 -34.32
CA ARG A 965 10.00 22.86 -34.18
C ARG A 965 9.84 21.34 -34.04
N TYR A 966 8.62 20.85 -33.83
CA TYR A 966 8.32 19.43 -33.75
C TYR A 966 7.66 18.90 -35.03
N LEU A 967 7.22 19.77 -35.94
CA LEU A 967 6.58 19.37 -37.19
C LEU A 967 7.57 18.67 -38.13
N ASP A 968 7.09 17.68 -38.87
CA ASP A 968 7.86 17.00 -39.93
C ASP A 968 7.97 17.88 -41.18
N THR A 969 8.75 18.96 -41.06
CA THR A 969 9.01 19.93 -42.13
C THR A 969 10.44 19.80 -42.68
N PRO A 970 10.66 19.97 -44.00
CA PRO A 970 12.00 19.95 -44.56
C PRO A 970 12.86 21.07 -43.96
N GLY A 971 14.02 20.72 -43.39
CA GLY A 971 15.00 21.69 -42.86
C GLY A 971 15.01 21.85 -41.34
N ILE A 972 14.01 21.36 -40.60
CA ILE A 972 14.00 21.46 -39.12
C ILE A 972 14.88 20.41 -38.45
N LEU A 973 14.96 19.21 -39.03
CA LEU A 973 15.66 18.06 -38.44
C LEU A 973 17.16 18.31 -38.19
N PRO A 974 17.93 18.95 -39.09
CA PRO A 974 19.32 19.32 -38.80
C PRO A 974 19.46 20.23 -37.59
N SER A 975 18.59 21.23 -37.46
CA SER A 975 18.54 22.14 -36.31
C SER A 975 18.26 21.40 -35.01
N ARG A 976 17.27 20.50 -35.02
CA ARG A 976 16.96 19.64 -33.86
C ARG A 976 18.14 18.75 -33.47
N ARG A 977 18.77 18.06 -34.43
CA ARG A 977 19.93 17.18 -34.19
C ARG A 977 21.06 17.90 -33.45
N ALA A 978 21.36 19.14 -33.84
CA ALA A 978 22.38 19.92 -33.16
C ALA A 978 22.02 20.25 -31.70
N CYS A 979 20.75 20.52 -31.41
CA CYS A 979 20.27 20.69 -30.04
C CYS A 979 20.30 19.39 -29.24
N TRP A 980 20.07 18.22 -29.87
CA TRP A 980 20.11 16.92 -29.20
C TRP A 980 21.49 16.62 -28.61
N GLU A 981 22.54 16.87 -29.38
CA GLU A 981 23.93 16.65 -28.95
C GLU A 981 24.27 17.52 -27.73
N LEU A 982 23.90 18.81 -27.77
CA LEU A 982 24.10 19.74 -26.66
C LEU A 982 23.34 19.29 -25.40
N ARG A 983 22.07 18.88 -25.55
CA ARG A 983 21.26 18.37 -24.43
C ARG A 983 21.80 17.06 -23.87
N ARG A 984 22.22 16.12 -24.73
CA ARG A 984 22.86 14.86 -24.32
C ARG A 984 24.12 15.13 -23.50
N ARG A 985 24.95 16.08 -23.95
CA ARG A 985 26.15 16.51 -23.21
C ARG A 985 25.78 17.15 -21.87
N LEU A 986 24.79 18.03 -21.84
CA LEU A 986 24.30 18.66 -20.61
C LEU A 986 23.78 17.63 -19.60
N ARG A 987 23.01 16.63 -20.04
CA ARG A 987 22.53 15.53 -19.19
C ARG A 987 23.69 14.73 -18.59
N ASN A 988 24.71 14.42 -19.38
CA ASN A 988 25.89 13.69 -18.91
C ASN A 988 26.68 14.51 -17.86
N LEU A 989 26.91 15.80 -18.12
CA LEU A 989 27.60 16.68 -17.17
C LEU A 989 26.83 16.82 -15.85
N ARG A 990 25.50 16.99 -15.91
CA ARG A 990 24.65 17.06 -14.71
C ARG A 990 24.64 15.76 -13.92
N ARG A 991 24.67 14.60 -14.60
CA ARG A 991 24.76 13.29 -13.95
C ARG A 991 26.10 13.12 -13.23
N GLU A 992 27.21 13.49 -13.88
CA GLU A 992 28.54 13.47 -13.25
C GLU A 992 28.60 14.39 -12.03
N ARG A 993 28.08 15.63 -12.17
CA ARG A 993 27.97 16.58 -11.05
C ARG A 993 27.17 15.99 -9.90
N LYS A 994 26.02 15.37 -10.17
CA LYS A 994 25.16 14.75 -9.16
C LYS A 994 25.90 13.65 -8.40
N VAL A 995 26.64 12.78 -9.10
CA VAL A 995 27.41 11.68 -8.49
C VAL A 995 28.52 12.19 -7.57
N LEU A 996 29.17 13.30 -7.93
CA LEU A 996 30.25 13.88 -7.12
C LEU A 996 29.73 14.72 -5.95
N LYS A 997 28.61 15.45 -6.14
CA LYS A 997 28.06 16.40 -5.17
C LYS A 997 27.18 15.73 -4.12
N ASP A 998 26.29 14.84 -4.55
CA ASP A 998 25.26 14.27 -3.69
C ASP A 998 25.84 13.11 -2.86
N THR A 999 25.60 13.12 -1.55
CA THR A 999 25.88 11.99 -0.66
C THR A 999 24.63 11.12 -0.48
N ASN A 1000 24.68 10.08 0.38
CA ASN A 1000 23.52 9.21 0.59
C ASN A 1000 22.26 10.03 0.97
N PRO A 1001 21.06 9.66 0.50
CA PRO A 1001 19.82 10.35 0.84
C PRO A 1001 19.66 10.49 2.37
N GLY A 1002 19.48 11.71 2.86
CA GLY A 1002 19.30 12.03 4.29
C GLY A 1002 20.46 12.78 4.95
N LEU A 1003 21.59 12.97 4.26
CA LEU A 1003 22.68 13.86 4.69
C LEU A 1003 22.74 15.06 3.74
N ASP A 1004 22.38 16.25 4.23
CA ASP A 1004 22.51 17.50 3.46
C ASP A 1004 23.97 17.99 3.49
N LEU A 1005 24.88 17.15 3.01
CA LEU A 1005 26.33 17.39 3.04
C LEU A 1005 26.92 17.11 1.66
N ASP A 1006 27.82 18.00 1.24
CA ASP A 1006 28.56 17.95 -0.02
C ASP A 1006 29.60 16.81 -0.02
N GLY A 1007 29.65 16.02 -1.10
CA GLY A 1007 30.50 14.81 -1.22
C GLY A 1007 31.99 15.04 -0.90
N PRO A 1008 32.66 16.01 -1.54
CA PRO A 1008 34.03 16.39 -1.20
C PRO A 1008 34.19 16.85 0.25
N ALA A 1009 33.25 17.64 0.78
CA ALA A 1009 33.30 18.09 2.17
C ALA A 1009 33.23 16.91 3.17
N VAL A 1010 32.36 15.93 2.93
CA VAL A 1010 32.27 14.71 3.77
C VAL A 1010 33.56 13.89 3.70
N THR A 1011 34.15 13.79 2.51
CA THR A 1011 35.41 13.04 2.31
C THR A 1011 36.58 13.73 3.04
N ALA A 1012 36.63 15.07 3.01
CA ALA A 1012 37.62 15.85 3.73
C ALA A 1012 37.45 15.73 5.26
N GLU A 1013 36.21 15.77 5.76
CA GLU A 1013 35.92 15.61 7.19
C GLU A 1013 36.28 14.22 7.70
N ALA A 1014 35.99 13.17 6.90
CA ALA A 1014 36.41 11.81 7.22
C ALA A 1014 37.94 11.70 7.33
N ALA A 1015 38.68 12.34 6.42
CA ALA A 1015 40.14 12.40 6.52
C ALA A 1015 40.61 13.15 7.79
N GLY A 1016 39.95 14.25 8.15
CA GLY A 1016 40.22 14.97 9.40
C GLY A 1016 39.99 14.11 10.65
N PHE A 1017 38.94 13.28 10.65
CA PHE A 1017 38.72 12.30 11.71
C PHE A 1017 39.85 11.27 11.78
N LEU A 1018 40.33 10.77 10.65
CA LEU A 1018 41.44 9.81 10.62
C LEU A 1018 42.74 10.39 11.19
N ASP A 1019 43.01 11.69 10.98
CA ASP A 1019 44.16 12.35 11.61
C ASP A 1019 44.03 12.37 13.14
N SER A 1020 42.83 12.55 13.68
CA SER A 1020 42.58 12.56 15.12
C SER A 1020 42.72 11.19 15.80
N LEU A 1021 42.76 10.10 15.01
CA LEU A 1021 42.92 8.75 15.53
C LEU A 1021 44.31 8.49 16.13
N SER A 1022 45.34 9.26 15.76
CA SER A 1022 46.66 9.15 16.39
C SER A 1022 46.59 9.49 17.89
N ASP A 1023 45.82 10.51 18.24
CA ASP A 1023 45.63 10.97 19.61
C ASP A 1023 44.75 9.98 20.39
N MET A 1024 43.72 9.41 19.75
CA MET A 1024 42.92 8.33 20.34
C MET A 1024 43.74 7.05 20.57
N ASN A 1025 44.62 6.67 19.65
CA ASN A 1025 45.51 5.52 19.82
C ASN A 1025 46.52 5.73 20.96
N ALA A 1026 46.96 6.97 21.19
CA ALA A 1026 47.79 7.31 22.34
C ALA A 1026 47.00 7.12 23.67
N GLN A 1027 45.77 7.62 23.73
CA GLN A 1027 44.88 7.47 24.90
C GLN A 1027 44.50 6.00 25.16
N LEU A 1028 44.18 5.22 24.13
CA LEU A 1028 43.88 3.79 24.25
C LEU A 1028 45.07 2.99 24.80
N GLY A 1029 46.28 3.37 24.42
CA GLY A 1029 47.51 2.79 24.95
C GLY A 1029 47.70 3.03 26.45
N GLU A 1030 47.28 4.18 26.97
CA GLU A 1030 47.33 4.49 28.41
C GLU A 1030 46.36 3.63 29.24
N VAL A 1031 45.23 3.21 28.65
CA VAL A 1031 44.22 2.36 29.30
C VAL A 1031 44.49 0.86 29.07
N GLY A 1032 45.61 0.51 28.42
CA GLY A 1032 46.02 -0.88 28.18
C GLY A 1032 45.21 -1.61 27.10
N VAL A 1033 44.53 -0.87 26.23
CA VAL A 1033 43.78 -1.40 25.08
C VAL A 1033 44.70 -1.38 23.84
N GLY A 1034 44.62 -2.42 23.01
CA GLY A 1034 45.43 -2.53 21.78
C GLY A 1034 45.19 -1.36 20.82
N ARG A 1035 46.24 -0.94 20.11
CA ARG A 1035 46.18 0.15 19.12
C ARG A 1035 45.38 -0.30 17.89
N LEU A 1036 44.63 0.62 17.31
CA LEU A 1036 43.99 0.44 16.01
C LEU A 1036 45.06 0.59 14.94
N GLU A 1037 45.29 -0.48 14.16
CA GLU A 1037 46.16 -0.45 12.99
C GLU A 1037 45.43 0.22 11.83
N MET A 1038 46.06 1.22 11.23
CA MET A 1038 45.56 1.94 10.07
C MET A 1038 46.71 2.20 9.10
N ASP A 1039 46.39 2.20 7.82
CA ASP A 1039 47.32 2.61 6.77
C ASP A 1039 47.72 4.08 6.98
N THR A 1040 49.01 4.38 6.92
CA THR A 1040 49.56 5.72 7.18
C THR A 1040 49.17 6.73 6.10
N ASP A 1041 48.87 6.25 4.89
CA ASP A 1041 48.70 7.11 3.72
C ASP A 1041 47.21 7.43 3.47
N LEU A 1042 46.29 6.66 4.08
CA LEU A 1042 44.84 6.75 3.85
C LEU A 1042 44.24 8.14 4.09
N SER A 1043 44.64 8.84 5.15
CA SER A 1043 44.16 10.21 5.41
C SER A 1043 44.59 11.18 4.31
N SER A 1044 45.85 11.07 3.87
CA SER A 1044 46.39 11.93 2.82
C SER A 1044 45.76 11.64 1.45
N ASP A 1045 45.48 10.37 1.16
CA ASP A 1045 44.80 9.93 -0.06
C ASP A 1045 43.36 10.46 -0.12
N LEU A 1046 42.62 10.40 0.99
CA LEU A 1046 41.26 10.93 1.08
C LEU A 1046 41.21 12.46 0.93
N LYS A 1047 42.16 13.19 1.49
CA LYS A 1047 42.27 14.65 1.28
C LYS A 1047 42.55 14.98 -0.18
N SER A 1048 43.49 14.26 -0.80
CA SER A 1048 43.80 14.46 -2.22
C SER A 1048 42.59 14.16 -3.10
N ALA A 1049 41.85 13.08 -2.82
CA ALA A 1049 40.63 12.75 -3.54
C ALA A 1049 39.53 13.81 -3.36
N ALA A 1050 39.34 14.32 -2.14
CA ALA A 1050 38.38 15.39 -1.86
C ALA A 1050 38.71 16.67 -2.65
N GLU A 1051 39.97 17.09 -2.67
CA GLU A 1051 40.41 18.26 -3.45
C GLU A 1051 40.21 18.06 -4.95
N GLN A 1052 40.53 16.88 -5.49
CA GLN A 1052 40.33 16.55 -6.90
C GLN A 1052 38.83 16.59 -7.27
N HIS A 1053 37.96 16.02 -6.44
CA HIS A 1053 36.52 16.05 -6.68
C HIS A 1053 35.94 17.46 -6.57
N GLN A 1054 36.42 18.27 -5.62
CA GLN A 1054 36.01 19.68 -5.50
C GLN A 1054 36.40 20.49 -6.75
N GLN A 1055 37.63 20.32 -7.25
CA GLN A 1055 38.07 20.97 -8.48
C GLN A 1055 37.21 20.54 -9.68
N ARG A 1056 36.91 19.24 -9.79
CA ARG A 1056 36.06 18.72 -10.86
C ARG A 1056 34.63 19.28 -10.81
N LEU A 1057 34.05 19.46 -9.62
CA LEU A 1057 32.73 20.09 -9.48
C LEU A 1057 32.71 21.53 -10.02
N VAL A 1058 33.72 22.34 -9.72
CA VAL A 1058 33.84 23.71 -10.23
C VAL A 1058 33.98 23.73 -11.76
N GLU A 1059 34.77 22.81 -12.31
CA GLU A 1059 34.88 22.65 -13.76
C GLU A 1059 33.55 22.24 -14.41
N LEU A 1060 32.86 21.28 -13.82
CA LEU A 1060 31.56 20.80 -14.28
C LEU A 1060 30.50 21.91 -14.27
N GLU A 1061 30.45 22.75 -13.24
CA GLU A 1061 29.55 23.90 -13.19
C GLU A 1061 29.83 24.87 -14.33
N ARG A 1062 31.09 25.20 -14.58
CA ARG A 1062 31.49 26.05 -15.72
C ARG A 1062 31.13 25.43 -17.07
N GLU A 1063 31.34 24.11 -17.22
CA GLU A 1063 30.98 23.38 -18.44
C GLU A 1063 29.46 23.36 -18.66
N ILE A 1064 28.67 23.11 -17.61
CA ILE A 1064 27.20 23.12 -17.63
C ILE A 1064 26.70 24.49 -18.07
N ASP A 1065 27.18 25.58 -17.46
CA ASP A 1065 26.76 26.94 -17.79
C ASP A 1065 27.09 27.30 -19.24
N GLY A 1066 28.29 26.91 -19.71
CA GLY A 1066 28.70 27.09 -21.10
C GLY A 1066 27.81 26.34 -22.09
N GLN A 1067 27.51 25.07 -21.82
CA GLN A 1067 26.60 24.27 -22.66
C GLN A 1067 25.17 24.81 -22.65
N GLN A 1068 24.66 25.27 -21.51
CA GLN A 1068 23.35 25.89 -21.41
C GLN A 1068 23.27 27.21 -22.19
N TYR A 1069 24.31 28.04 -22.12
CA TYR A 1069 24.39 29.27 -22.90
C TYR A 1069 24.34 28.99 -24.41
N GLU A 1070 25.15 28.04 -24.88
CA GLU A 1070 25.17 27.66 -26.29
C GLU A 1070 23.83 27.07 -26.75
N LEU A 1071 23.22 26.21 -25.93
CA LEU A 1071 21.90 25.65 -26.22
C LEU A 1071 20.83 26.75 -26.34
N ARG A 1072 20.78 27.70 -25.38
CA ARG A 1072 19.83 28.83 -25.41
C ARG A 1072 20.02 29.69 -26.65
N LYS A 1073 21.26 30.12 -26.89
CA LYS A 1073 21.62 30.92 -28.08
C LYS A 1073 21.18 30.24 -29.37
N ARG A 1074 21.37 28.92 -29.46
CA ARG A 1074 21.00 28.16 -30.65
C ARG A 1074 19.48 28.05 -30.82
N VAL A 1075 18.76 27.73 -29.74
CA VAL A 1075 17.29 27.70 -29.73
C VAL A 1075 16.73 29.05 -30.16
N ASP A 1076 17.27 30.14 -29.61
CA ASP A 1076 16.84 31.50 -29.95
C ASP A 1076 17.12 31.84 -31.42
N SER A 1077 18.25 31.41 -31.97
CA SER A 1077 18.62 31.70 -33.37
C SER A 1077 17.87 30.86 -34.41
N GLU A 1078 17.62 29.58 -34.12
CA GLU A 1078 17.11 28.62 -35.11
C GLU A 1078 15.58 28.43 -35.02
N PHE A 1079 14.97 28.62 -33.85
CA PHE A 1079 13.54 28.37 -33.66
C PHE A 1079 12.69 29.61 -33.41
N SER A 1080 13.25 30.76 -33.00
CA SER A 1080 12.44 31.96 -32.71
C SER A 1080 11.70 32.53 -33.90
N ALA A 1081 12.18 32.26 -35.12
CA ALA A 1081 11.52 32.69 -36.36
C ALA A 1081 10.34 31.78 -36.76
N LEU A 1082 10.21 30.61 -36.14
CA LEU A 1082 9.16 29.64 -36.46
C LEU A 1082 7.91 29.94 -35.62
N ARG A 1083 6.87 30.44 -36.30
CA ARG A 1083 5.65 30.99 -35.68
C ARG A 1083 4.35 30.56 -36.36
N SER A 1084 4.40 29.53 -37.21
CA SER A 1084 3.28 29.11 -38.06
C SER A 1084 2.28 28.19 -37.36
N ALA A 1085 2.73 27.38 -36.38
CA ALA A 1085 1.89 26.45 -35.63
C ALA A 1085 1.71 26.95 -34.19
N LYS A 1086 1.01 28.08 -34.05
CA LYS A 1086 0.77 28.75 -32.78
C LYS A 1086 -0.47 28.21 -32.08
N TYR A 1087 -0.30 27.87 -30.81
CA TYR A 1087 -1.34 27.39 -29.92
C TYR A 1087 -1.45 28.28 -28.67
N ARG A 1088 -2.66 28.38 -28.11
CA ARG A 1088 -2.96 29.14 -26.89
C ARG A 1088 -3.37 28.24 -25.76
N LEU A 1089 -2.87 28.52 -24.57
CA LEU A 1089 -3.25 27.84 -23.34
C LEU A 1089 -4.74 28.08 -23.07
N ALA A 1090 -5.56 27.03 -23.16
CA ALA A 1090 -7.02 27.13 -23.05
C ALA A 1090 -7.54 26.64 -21.71
N ALA A 1091 -6.97 25.57 -21.17
CA ALA A 1091 -7.40 25.02 -19.90
C ALA A 1091 -6.25 24.31 -19.15
N VAL A 1092 -6.25 24.43 -17.83
CA VAL A 1092 -5.25 23.79 -16.94
C VAL A 1092 -5.94 23.12 -15.77
N PHE A 1093 -5.68 21.82 -15.61
CA PHE A 1093 -6.14 21.03 -14.48
C PHE A 1093 -5.06 20.99 -13.41
N PHE A 1094 -5.43 21.42 -12.22
CA PHE A 1094 -4.56 21.42 -11.05
C PHE A 1094 -4.94 20.32 -10.09
N HIS A 1095 -3.92 19.76 -9.44
CA HIS A 1095 -4.08 18.80 -8.36
C HIS A 1095 -3.28 19.23 -7.13
N ARG A 1096 -3.97 19.39 -5.99
CA ARG A 1096 -3.34 19.62 -4.69
C ARG A 1096 -3.59 18.44 -3.75
N GLY A 1097 -2.54 17.70 -3.43
CA GLY A 1097 -2.60 16.51 -2.58
C GLY A 1097 -1.50 15.51 -2.88
N THR A 1098 -1.58 14.34 -2.25
CA THR A 1098 -0.66 13.20 -2.36
C THR A 1098 -1.03 12.28 -3.53
N THR A 1099 -0.37 11.13 -3.65
CA THR A 1099 -0.75 10.07 -4.62
C THR A 1099 -2.06 9.36 -4.27
N THR A 1100 -2.52 9.45 -3.02
CA THR A 1100 -3.69 8.74 -2.49
C THR A 1100 -4.91 9.64 -2.28
N GLY A 1101 -4.71 10.96 -2.18
CA GLY A 1101 -5.77 11.93 -1.92
C GLY A 1101 -5.38 13.38 -2.19
N GLY A 1102 -6.25 14.12 -2.85
CA GLY A 1102 -6.15 15.55 -3.13
C GLY A 1102 -7.39 16.19 -3.75
N HIS A 1103 -7.29 17.47 -4.05
CA HIS A 1103 -8.36 18.28 -4.63
C HIS A 1103 -8.00 18.73 -6.04
N TYR A 1104 -8.97 18.65 -6.95
CA TYR A 1104 -8.84 19.06 -8.33
C TYR A 1104 -9.70 20.29 -8.60
N TRP A 1105 -9.17 21.18 -9.44
CA TRP A 1105 -9.93 22.29 -10.02
C TRP A 1105 -9.41 22.57 -11.43
N LEU A 1106 -10.18 23.38 -12.15
CA LEU A 1106 -9.91 23.72 -13.55
C LEU A 1106 -9.86 25.23 -13.73
N ASP A 1107 -8.83 25.72 -14.39
CA ASP A 1107 -8.79 27.10 -14.89
C ASP A 1107 -9.00 27.09 -16.43
N ILE A 1108 -9.95 27.88 -16.95
CA ILE A 1108 -10.24 28.01 -18.39
C ILE A 1108 -10.04 29.46 -18.85
N HIS A 1109 -9.38 29.66 -19.98
CA HIS A 1109 -9.26 30.98 -20.62
C HIS A 1109 -10.50 31.27 -21.46
N ASP A 1110 -11.28 32.27 -21.03
CA ASP A 1110 -12.34 32.85 -21.84
C ASP A 1110 -11.74 33.85 -22.83
N PHE A 1111 -11.45 33.39 -24.06
CA PHE A 1111 -10.85 34.24 -25.09
C PHE A 1111 -11.77 35.38 -25.55
N GLN A 1112 -13.09 35.22 -25.42
CA GLN A 1112 -14.07 36.22 -25.86
C GLN A 1112 -14.02 37.47 -24.95
N ASN A 1113 -13.89 37.24 -23.64
CA ASN A 1113 -13.76 38.30 -22.64
C ASN A 1113 -12.29 38.58 -22.24
N ASN A 1114 -11.36 37.76 -22.73
CA ASN A 1114 -9.94 37.77 -22.39
C ASN A 1114 -9.67 37.70 -20.87
N ILE A 1115 -10.38 36.82 -20.16
CA ILE A 1115 -10.22 36.59 -18.72
C ILE A 1115 -9.99 35.11 -18.43
N TRP A 1116 -9.33 34.83 -17.31
CA TRP A 1116 -9.23 33.47 -16.78
C TRP A 1116 -10.35 33.21 -15.79
N ARG A 1117 -10.98 32.03 -15.89
CA ARG A 1117 -12.06 31.61 -15.01
C ARG A 1117 -11.64 30.36 -14.25
N ARG A 1118 -11.70 30.41 -12.92
CA ARG A 1118 -11.40 29.28 -12.02
C ARG A 1118 -12.68 28.57 -11.64
N TYR A 1119 -12.78 27.31 -12.02
CA TYR A 1119 -13.89 26.39 -11.74
C TYR A 1119 -13.48 25.49 -10.58
N ASN A 1120 -14.02 25.77 -9.40
CA ASN A 1120 -13.73 25.03 -8.17
C ASN A 1120 -15.04 24.45 -7.62
N ASP A 1121 -15.46 23.33 -8.20
CA ASP A 1121 -16.76 22.71 -7.95
C ASP A 1121 -17.91 23.71 -8.13
N GLU A 1122 -18.62 24.07 -7.07
CA GLU A 1122 -19.82 24.92 -7.11
C GLU A 1122 -19.51 26.41 -7.34
N THR A 1123 -18.26 26.83 -7.20
CA THR A 1123 -17.86 28.23 -7.41
C THR A 1123 -17.13 28.41 -8.73
N VAL A 1124 -17.50 29.48 -9.46
CA VAL A 1124 -16.76 29.94 -10.63
C VAL A 1124 -16.39 31.41 -10.47
N GLU A 1125 -15.10 31.68 -10.40
CA GLU A 1125 -14.53 33.00 -10.13
C GLU A 1125 -13.67 33.49 -11.29
N GLU A 1126 -13.62 34.80 -11.51
CA GLU A 1126 -12.59 35.40 -12.36
C GLU A 1126 -11.24 35.35 -11.64
N LEU A 1127 -10.20 34.90 -12.33
CA LEU A 1127 -8.83 35.03 -11.87
C LEU A 1127 -8.26 36.36 -12.38
N PRO A 1128 -7.96 37.33 -11.49
CA PRO A 1128 -7.47 38.63 -11.91
C PRO A 1128 -6.12 38.53 -12.65
N ALA A 1129 -5.87 39.44 -13.58
CA ALA A 1129 -4.68 39.41 -14.44
C ALA A 1129 -3.33 39.33 -13.68
N ASN A 1130 -3.23 39.93 -12.48
CA ASN A 1130 -2.03 39.86 -11.64
C ASN A 1130 -1.79 38.47 -11.02
N ARG A 1131 -2.77 37.57 -11.02
CA ARG A 1131 -2.69 36.21 -10.49
C ARG A 1131 -2.54 35.13 -11.57
N VAL A 1132 -2.46 35.50 -12.85
CA VAL A 1132 -2.24 34.54 -13.96
C VAL A 1132 -0.92 33.76 -13.82
N HIS A 1133 0.07 34.32 -13.12
CA HIS A 1133 1.32 33.63 -12.80
C HIS A 1133 1.11 32.36 -11.97
N GLU A 1134 0.01 32.24 -11.22
CA GLU A 1134 -0.37 31.01 -10.51
C GLU A 1134 -0.64 29.85 -11.47
N ILE A 1135 -1.09 30.17 -12.70
CA ILE A 1135 -1.34 29.19 -13.76
C ILE A 1135 -0.04 28.84 -14.49
N LEU A 1136 0.69 29.88 -14.91
CA LEU A 1136 1.86 29.72 -15.79
C LEU A 1136 3.09 29.18 -15.03
N GLU A 1137 3.24 29.53 -13.76
CA GLU A 1137 4.42 29.18 -12.97
C GLU A 1137 4.03 28.81 -11.52
N ALA A 1138 3.25 27.73 -11.38
CA ALA A 1138 2.82 27.19 -10.10
C ALA A 1138 4.03 26.74 -9.25
N LYS A 1139 4.48 27.62 -8.34
CA LYS A 1139 5.61 27.40 -7.40
C LYS A 1139 5.18 27.09 -5.98
N GLU A 1140 4.06 27.66 -5.53
CA GLU A 1140 3.60 27.53 -4.16
C GLU A 1140 2.65 26.35 -3.99
N HIS A 1141 2.61 25.77 -2.79
CA HIS A 1141 1.73 24.63 -2.49
C HIS A 1141 0.23 24.96 -2.69
N ASN A 1142 -0.18 26.20 -2.41
CA ASN A 1142 -1.55 26.70 -2.61
C ASN A 1142 -1.96 26.75 -4.10
N HIS A 1143 -1.02 26.92 -5.03
CA HIS A 1143 -1.26 26.94 -6.49
C HIS A 1143 -1.52 25.53 -7.04
N GLY A 1144 -1.20 24.47 -6.30
CA GLY A 1144 -1.30 23.09 -6.79
C GLY A 1144 -0.26 22.74 -7.86
N THR A 1145 -0.30 21.50 -8.35
CA THR A 1145 0.57 21.05 -9.46
C THR A 1145 -0.26 20.83 -10.72
N PRO A 1146 0.10 21.41 -11.88
CA PRO A 1146 -0.61 21.14 -13.12
C PRO A 1146 -0.35 19.69 -13.57
N THR A 1147 -1.42 18.94 -13.80
CA THR A 1147 -1.37 17.52 -14.20
C THR A 1147 -1.78 17.32 -15.65
N TYR A 1148 -2.70 18.15 -16.15
CA TYR A 1148 -3.23 18.03 -17.50
C TYR A 1148 -3.49 19.41 -18.08
N VAL A 1149 -2.98 19.65 -19.30
CA VAL A 1149 -2.99 20.97 -19.93
C VAL A 1149 -3.56 20.86 -21.33
N VAL A 1150 -4.40 21.82 -21.70
CA VAL A 1150 -5.05 21.89 -23.00
C VAL A 1150 -4.67 23.18 -23.70
N TYR A 1151 -4.17 23.03 -24.92
CA TYR A 1151 -3.88 24.10 -25.83
C TYR A 1151 -4.83 24.05 -27.03
N VAL A 1152 -5.21 25.19 -27.59
CA VAL A 1152 -6.04 25.27 -28.79
C VAL A 1152 -5.34 26.04 -29.90
N ASP A 1153 -5.65 25.73 -31.15
CA ASP A 1153 -5.16 26.48 -32.31
C ASP A 1153 -5.53 27.98 -32.17
N ASP A 1154 -4.52 28.86 -32.16
CA ASP A 1154 -4.71 30.31 -31.94
C ASP A 1154 -5.64 30.93 -32.98
N SER A 1155 -5.64 30.41 -34.21
CA SER A 1155 -6.47 30.91 -35.30
C SER A 1155 -7.97 30.65 -35.11
N ARG A 1156 -8.33 29.68 -34.25
CA ARG A 1156 -9.70 29.22 -34.02
C ARG A 1156 -10.10 29.23 -32.54
N LYS A 1157 -9.27 29.79 -31.65
CA LYS A 1157 -9.45 29.73 -30.19
C LYS A 1157 -10.84 30.19 -29.71
N GLU A 1158 -11.41 31.25 -30.30
CA GLU A 1158 -12.75 31.77 -29.96
C GLU A 1158 -13.89 30.88 -30.47
N GLU A 1159 -13.65 30.07 -31.51
CA GLU A 1159 -14.58 29.07 -32.01
C GLU A 1159 -14.51 27.77 -31.19
N LEU A 1160 -13.34 27.46 -30.65
CA LEU A 1160 -13.05 26.21 -29.94
C LEU A 1160 -13.44 26.30 -28.45
N VAL A 1161 -13.25 27.47 -27.83
CA VAL A 1161 -13.46 27.67 -26.39
C VAL A 1161 -14.57 28.68 -26.16
N GLN A 1162 -15.65 28.22 -25.53
CA GLN A 1162 -16.79 29.03 -25.14
C GLN A 1162 -17.26 28.61 -23.74
N PRO A 1163 -16.63 29.12 -22.68
CA PRO A 1163 -16.93 28.70 -21.31
C PRO A 1163 -18.32 29.15 -20.84
N VAL A 1164 -18.88 30.21 -21.44
CA VAL A 1164 -20.22 30.74 -21.14
C VAL A 1164 -21.21 30.36 -22.23
N CYS A 1165 -22.19 29.53 -21.88
CA CYS A 1165 -23.33 29.15 -22.73
C CYS A 1165 -24.55 29.01 -21.83
N ARG A 1166 -25.38 30.05 -21.77
CA ARG A 1166 -26.46 30.20 -20.79
C ARG A 1166 -27.71 30.73 -21.49
N ASP A 1167 -28.84 30.13 -21.17
CA ASP A 1167 -30.19 30.50 -21.61
C ASP A 1167 -31.17 30.19 -20.46
N PRO A 1168 -31.12 30.97 -19.36
CA PRO A 1168 -31.88 30.69 -18.14
C PRO A 1168 -33.39 30.81 -18.37
N GLU A 1169 -34.17 29.80 -17.96
CA GLU A 1169 -35.63 29.79 -18.20
C GLU A 1169 -36.34 30.96 -17.48
N GLU A 1170 -37.28 31.64 -18.14
CA GLU A 1170 -38.06 32.76 -17.57
C GLU A 1170 -38.92 32.32 -16.37
N ALA A 1171 -39.01 33.18 -15.33
CA ALA A 1171 -39.81 32.91 -14.14
C ALA A 1171 -41.30 32.68 -14.50
N PRO A 1172 -41.95 31.60 -14.00
CA PRO A 1172 -43.38 31.44 -14.21
C PRO A 1172 -44.13 32.63 -13.60
N PRO A 1173 -45.19 33.14 -14.25
CA PRO A 1173 -45.98 34.23 -13.70
C PRO A 1173 -46.61 33.80 -12.37
N GLU A 1174 -46.47 34.64 -11.34
CA GLU A 1174 -47.03 34.39 -10.00
C GLU A 1174 -48.56 34.20 -10.09
N GLU A 1175 -49.05 33.00 -9.79
CA GLU A 1175 -50.49 32.77 -9.57
C GLU A 1175 -50.87 33.25 -8.16
N PRO A 1176 -52.00 33.98 -8.01
CA PRO A 1176 -52.42 34.53 -6.72
C PRO A 1176 -52.87 33.43 -5.75
N GLU A 1177 -52.23 33.34 -4.59
CA GLU A 1177 -52.55 32.37 -3.52
C GLU A 1177 -53.96 32.60 -2.94
N GLU A 1178 -54.89 31.68 -3.23
CA GLU A 1178 -56.14 31.55 -2.48
C GLU A 1178 -55.86 30.97 -1.07
N HIS A 1179 -56.06 31.78 -0.04
CA HIS A 1179 -56.10 31.33 1.35
C HIS A 1179 -57.32 30.43 1.60
N GLN A 1180 -57.11 29.12 1.80
CA GLN A 1180 -58.10 28.25 2.43
C GLN A 1180 -57.74 27.98 3.89
N TRP A 1181 -58.49 28.64 4.77
CA TRP A 1181 -58.70 28.20 6.14
C TRP A 1181 -59.53 26.92 6.14
N GLN A 1182 -59.08 25.86 6.81
CA GLN A 1182 -60.00 24.86 7.36
C GLN A 1182 -59.61 24.41 8.77
N ASP A 1183 -60.68 24.38 9.55
CA ASP A 1183 -60.87 24.09 10.96
C ASP A 1183 -60.51 22.66 11.40
N VAL A 1184 -59.97 22.58 12.62
CA VAL A 1184 -60.37 21.71 13.76
C VAL A 1184 -60.38 20.18 13.55
N GLN A 1185 -59.44 19.46 14.19
CA GLN A 1185 -59.66 18.66 15.42
C GLN A 1185 -58.34 18.18 16.02
#